data_AF-A0A0W0Y6B4-F1
#
_entry.id   AF-A0A0W0Y6B4-F1
#
_cell.length_a   1.000
_cell.length_b   1.000
_cell.length_c   1.000
_cell.angle_alpha   90.00
_cell.angle_beta   90.00
_cell.angle_gamma   90.00
#
_symmetry.space_group_name_H-M   'P 1'
#
loop_
_entity.id
_entity.type
_entity.pdbx_description
1 polymer ?
#
loop_
_entity_poly.entity_id
_entity_poly.type
_entity_poly.pdbx_seq_one_letter_code
_entity_poly.pdbx_strand_id
1 'polypeptide(L)'
;MLHNENCFAYLQIIYSKIPASLLNKFKPDLAKRLSLLSGAYNKTIAYGILYKDFLEYIENHLNKLIIDPLNTLYREEIKVRKKQGESNPPSSQSSHGMMLEAFEKSHEALKKQIHDMEQFILCIYSNDSHLLPKTYQHIEHTISTHRPSDSKKLEKKISSQLQDRGPIINPGLTPATMGSLKGRFTATYGSNFKPQHTTSLATIRHFDFKGPNDPIEYRFGTQGQRHNEIARVSPLFEVWLDVQRVRCLRAGKPLVISHIYFNLLGLHRDDNEGIKEVDLTCVLHGLEERHPNIAVITLPADKGIMAADQYRYTEGEYPLLGVFEEFVNIACENNKAQSAIQDFHISDKIRRLVFTQDGVYSKKTEESIIRNLLKESFRQLKITTLSISPAECQAVWFHFNKSVLPEYLITQLKPRGINFTCKDAIDRGGVASAYYNLIKSFKTDSPMSREKFEENLHAAAAMVKGRGLNHQLNLIWNTIDAYVNANYQDIVLNPRKYWLIQWRDLNCPHERVSGLLARRIQESIDELKALKQQPEKLFIGFNKPEEILDKGIAILDNIKIQANIGFSGQRLLLETTSDTLSLIKSPSADRIHRYKTLANDLTVNYPRLYILAGLLKSFIGSLLFVLTLGYADHTMASGWATFRTGLNALNRDSQTQVMNDLTNDMSQTVLLREELKQLAENSEVQAEVDHHSSSTLIIES
;
A
#
# COMPACT_ATOMS: atom_id res chain seq x y z
N MET A 1 -10.02 -11.16 16.93
CA MET A 1 -10.39 -12.39 16.16
C MET A 1 -9.63 -12.50 14.84
N LEU A 2 -9.73 -11.52 13.93
CA LEU A 2 -9.08 -11.51 12.61
C LEU A 2 -7.58 -11.85 12.61
N HIS A 3 -6.80 -11.33 13.56
CA HIS A 3 -5.37 -11.68 13.66
C HIS A 3 -5.13 -13.17 13.87
N ASN A 4 -6.00 -13.83 14.65
CA ASN A 4 -5.91 -15.26 14.93
C ASN A 4 -6.20 -16.10 13.68
N GLU A 5 -7.19 -15.68 12.89
CA GLU A 5 -7.53 -16.28 11.59
C GLU A 5 -6.37 -16.13 10.59
N ASN A 6 -5.77 -14.94 10.54
CA ASN A 6 -4.60 -14.69 9.70
C ASN A 6 -3.40 -15.56 10.10
N CYS A 7 -3.15 -15.74 11.41
CA CYS A 7 -2.11 -16.63 11.89
C CYS A 7 -2.40 -18.10 11.53
N PHE A 8 -3.65 -18.55 11.66
CA PHE A 8 -4.06 -19.88 11.24
C PHE A 8 -3.80 -20.10 9.75
N ALA A 9 -4.26 -19.20 8.88
CA ALA A 9 -4.10 -19.34 7.43
C ALA A 9 -2.62 -19.33 7.01
N TYR A 10 -1.81 -18.46 7.63
CA TYR A 10 -0.37 -18.43 7.41
C TYR A 10 0.30 -19.75 7.82
N LEU A 11 0.02 -20.23 9.04
CA LEU A 11 0.60 -21.45 9.59
C LEU A 11 0.15 -22.70 8.85
N GLN A 12 -1.09 -22.73 8.34
CA GLN A 12 -1.61 -23.85 7.57
C GLN A 12 -0.79 -24.10 6.30
N ILE A 13 -0.42 -23.03 5.58
CA ILE A 13 0.47 -23.14 4.41
C ILE A 13 1.83 -23.70 4.84
N ILE A 14 2.43 -23.16 5.91
CA ILE A 14 3.71 -23.65 6.39
C ILE A 14 3.63 -25.13 6.76
N TYR A 15 2.62 -25.52 7.55
CA TYR A 15 2.42 -26.89 7.99
C TYR A 15 2.32 -27.87 6.83
N SER A 16 1.64 -27.48 5.73
CA SER A 16 1.54 -28.30 4.53
C SER A 16 2.88 -28.54 3.80
N LYS A 17 3.91 -27.77 4.15
CA LYS A 17 5.25 -27.83 3.55
C LYS A 17 6.31 -28.36 4.51
N ILE A 18 6.02 -28.59 5.79
CA ILE A 18 7.00 -29.14 6.73
C ILE A 18 7.32 -30.60 6.33
N PRO A 19 8.59 -30.95 6.05
CA PRO A 19 8.95 -32.34 5.82
C PRO A 19 8.64 -33.21 7.05
N ALA A 20 8.07 -34.40 6.85
CA ALA A 20 7.72 -35.29 7.97
C ALA A 20 8.94 -35.61 8.88
N SER A 21 10.12 -35.76 8.28
CA SER A 21 11.39 -35.95 8.99
C SER A 21 11.79 -34.76 9.87
N LEU A 22 11.38 -33.55 9.50
CA LEU A 22 11.59 -32.34 10.29
C LEU A 22 10.54 -32.21 11.39
N LEU A 23 9.26 -32.48 11.10
CA LEU A 23 8.17 -32.41 12.07
C LEU A 23 8.44 -33.34 13.27
N ASN A 24 8.98 -34.54 13.03
CA ASN A 24 9.35 -35.49 14.07
C ASN A 24 10.50 -35.01 14.99
N LYS A 25 11.25 -33.98 14.59
CA LYS A 25 12.32 -33.37 15.40
C LYS A 25 11.82 -32.19 16.24
N PHE A 26 10.57 -31.78 16.09
CA PHE A 26 10.01 -30.71 16.90
C PHE A 26 9.71 -31.20 18.32
N LYS A 27 9.67 -30.26 19.28
CA LYS A 27 9.20 -30.58 20.63
C LYS A 27 7.78 -31.19 20.55
N PRO A 28 7.49 -32.29 21.27
CA PRO A 28 6.20 -32.99 21.16
C PRO A 28 4.98 -32.08 21.33
N ASP A 29 5.04 -31.14 22.28
CA ASP A 29 3.98 -30.16 22.49
C ASP A 29 3.77 -29.23 21.27
N LEU A 30 4.85 -28.70 20.68
CA LEU A 30 4.77 -27.85 19.50
C LEU A 30 4.23 -28.64 18.30
N ALA A 31 4.71 -29.86 18.08
CA ALA A 31 4.21 -30.74 17.01
C ALA A 31 2.71 -31.04 17.18
N LYS A 32 2.26 -31.34 18.40
CA LYS A 32 0.84 -31.56 18.73
C LYS A 32 -0.01 -30.31 18.50
N ARG A 33 0.50 -29.11 18.80
CA ARG A 33 -0.24 -27.87 18.53
C ARG A 33 -0.29 -27.54 17.03
N LEU A 34 0.79 -27.82 16.30
CA LEU A 34 0.83 -27.68 14.84
C LEU A 34 -0.09 -28.67 14.14
N SER A 35 -0.29 -29.88 14.65
CA SER A 35 -1.21 -30.84 14.03
C SER A 35 -2.67 -30.37 14.04
N LEU A 36 -3.02 -29.38 14.87
CA LEU A 36 -4.35 -28.75 14.84
C LEU A 36 -4.60 -27.93 13.55
N LEU A 37 -3.55 -27.65 12.76
CA LEU A 37 -3.63 -26.93 11.49
C LEU A 37 -4.14 -27.80 10.32
N SER A 38 -4.23 -29.12 10.50
CA SER A 38 -4.85 -30.01 9.50
C SER A 38 -6.37 -29.92 9.48
N GLY A 39 -6.98 -29.36 10.53
CA GLY A 39 -8.43 -29.16 10.66
C GLY A 39 -8.91 -27.80 10.15
N ALA A 40 -10.21 -27.55 10.36
CA ALA A 40 -10.79 -26.21 10.15
C ALA A 40 -10.34 -25.23 11.25
N TYR A 41 -10.43 -23.93 10.96
CA TYR A 41 -10.12 -22.88 11.92
C TYR A 41 -10.97 -23.02 13.19
N ASN A 42 -10.31 -23.00 14.35
CA ASN A 42 -10.98 -23.01 15.65
C ASN A 42 -10.68 -21.73 16.44
N LYS A 43 -11.71 -20.92 16.67
CA LYS A 43 -11.61 -19.64 17.38
C LYS A 43 -11.11 -19.74 18.83
N THR A 44 -11.14 -20.91 19.47
CA THR A 44 -10.66 -21.09 20.86
C THR A 44 -9.15 -21.36 20.93
N ILE A 45 -8.51 -21.66 19.80
CA ILE A 45 -7.07 -21.92 19.73
C ILE A 45 -6.33 -20.60 19.49
N ALA A 46 -5.30 -20.34 20.30
CA ALA A 46 -4.44 -19.17 20.21
C ALA A 46 -3.35 -19.34 19.13
N TYR A 47 -3.75 -19.27 17.85
CA TYR A 47 -2.82 -19.41 16.72
C TYR A 47 -1.76 -18.30 16.66
N GLY A 48 -2.03 -17.11 17.22
CA GLY A 48 -1.02 -16.05 17.34
C GLY A 48 0.13 -16.44 18.28
N ILE A 49 -0.19 -17.13 19.39
CA ILE A 49 0.81 -17.71 20.28
C ILE A 49 1.55 -18.86 19.59
N LEU A 50 0.83 -19.75 18.90
CA LEU A 50 1.44 -20.84 18.13
C LEU A 50 2.40 -20.32 17.05
N TYR A 51 2.04 -19.24 16.38
CA TYR A 51 2.88 -18.58 15.37
C TYR A 51 4.20 -18.09 15.96
N LYS A 52 4.12 -17.35 17.07
CA LYS A 52 5.30 -16.87 17.79
C LYS A 52 6.18 -18.04 18.25
N ASP A 53 5.58 -19.02 18.93
CA ASP A 53 6.29 -20.19 19.46
C ASP A 53 7.00 -20.97 18.35
N PHE A 54 6.34 -21.14 17.19
CA PHE A 54 6.92 -21.80 16.03
C PHE A 54 8.16 -21.06 15.52
N LEU A 55 8.07 -19.74 15.28
CA LEU A 55 9.21 -18.97 14.77
C LEU A 55 10.37 -18.88 15.77
N GLU A 56 10.06 -18.69 17.05
CA GLU A 56 11.08 -18.71 18.11
C GLU A 56 11.76 -20.07 18.20
N TYR A 57 11.00 -21.16 18.10
CA TYR A 57 11.57 -22.51 18.13
C TYR A 57 12.49 -22.78 16.93
N ILE A 58 12.05 -22.43 15.73
CA ILE A 58 12.84 -22.58 14.50
C ILE A 58 14.13 -21.76 14.57
N GLU A 59 14.05 -20.47 14.94
CA GLU A 59 15.24 -19.62 15.00
C GLU A 59 16.23 -20.11 16.07
N ASN A 60 15.75 -20.51 17.26
CA ASN A 60 16.61 -20.98 18.36
C ASN A 60 17.30 -22.33 18.06
N HIS A 61 16.77 -23.12 17.13
CA HIS A 61 17.32 -24.43 16.76
C HIS A 61 17.70 -24.51 15.27
N LEU A 62 17.92 -23.35 14.64
CA LEU A 62 18.08 -23.22 13.19
C LEU A 62 19.19 -24.12 12.63
N ASN A 63 20.34 -24.19 13.31
CA ASN A 63 21.46 -25.03 12.91
C ASN A 63 21.05 -26.51 12.87
N LYS A 64 20.57 -27.02 14.01
CA LYS A 64 20.20 -28.43 14.20
C LYS A 64 19.04 -28.88 13.30
N LEU A 65 18.06 -28.00 13.09
CA LEU A 65 16.83 -28.35 12.39
C LEU A 65 16.90 -28.12 10.87
N ILE A 66 17.63 -27.10 10.43
CA ILE A 66 17.60 -26.65 9.03
C ILE A 66 18.99 -26.66 8.39
N ILE A 67 19.96 -25.91 8.93
CA ILE A 67 21.24 -25.67 8.25
C ILE A 67 22.07 -26.95 8.15
N ASP A 68 22.30 -27.67 9.26
CA ASP A 68 23.13 -28.88 9.26
C ASP A 68 22.50 -30.03 8.45
N PRO A 69 21.19 -30.31 8.58
CA PRO A 69 20.52 -31.29 7.73
C PRO A 69 20.60 -30.93 6.24
N LEU A 70 20.30 -29.68 5.86
CA LEU A 70 20.31 -29.26 4.47
C LEU A 70 21.70 -29.32 3.84
N ASN A 71 22.73 -28.86 4.58
CA ASN A 71 24.13 -28.97 4.14
C ASN A 71 24.58 -30.44 3.98
N THR A 72 24.07 -31.34 4.81
CA THR A 72 24.35 -32.77 4.68
C THR A 72 23.73 -33.33 3.41
N LEU A 73 22.45 -33.03 3.15
CA LEU A 73 21.77 -33.43 1.91
C LEU A 73 22.48 -32.88 0.67
N TYR A 74 22.93 -31.62 0.67
CA TYR A 74 23.69 -31.05 -0.45
C TYR A 74 25.02 -31.78 -0.69
N ARG A 75 25.76 -32.12 0.37
CA ARG A 75 27.03 -32.85 0.24
C ARG A 75 26.82 -34.27 -0.30
N GLU A 76 25.75 -34.94 0.13
CA GLU A 76 25.38 -36.25 -0.37
C GLU A 76 24.99 -36.19 -1.86
N GLU A 77 24.24 -35.17 -2.29
CA GLU A 77 23.81 -35.02 -3.69
C GLU A 77 25.03 -34.87 -4.61
N ILE A 78 26.01 -34.06 -4.20
CA ILE A 78 27.26 -33.89 -4.93
C ILE A 78 28.03 -35.21 -5.03
N LYS A 79 28.10 -36.00 -3.94
CA LYS A 79 28.77 -37.31 -3.94
C LYS A 79 28.08 -38.29 -4.89
N VAL A 80 26.76 -38.38 -4.86
CA VAL A 80 25.97 -39.28 -5.73
C VAL A 80 26.13 -38.87 -7.20
N ARG A 81 26.05 -37.57 -7.50
CA ARG A 81 26.23 -37.04 -8.85
C ARG A 81 27.62 -37.33 -9.43
N LYS A 82 28.68 -37.22 -8.62
CA LYS A 82 30.05 -37.57 -9.04
C LYS A 82 30.18 -39.06 -9.35
N LYS A 83 29.66 -39.93 -8.49
CA LYS A 83 29.66 -41.38 -8.70
C LYS A 83 28.91 -41.79 -9.97
N GLN A 84 27.75 -41.18 -10.25
CA GLN A 84 27.00 -41.43 -11.49
C GLN A 84 27.72 -40.94 -12.76
N GLY A 85 28.60 -39.94 -12.65
CA GLY A 85 29.46 -39.51 -13.74
C GLY A 85 30.69 -40.39 -13.99
N GLU A 86 31.03 -41.28 -13.04
CA GLU A 86 32.25 -42.10 -13.05
C GLU A 86 31.98 -43.61 -13.26
N SER A 87 30.72 -44.07 -13.24
CA SER A 87 30.38 -45.51 -13.26
C SER A 87 29.84 -46.03 -14.61
N ASN A 88 30.58 -46.97 -15.23
CA ASN A 88 30.03 -48.02 -16.09
C ASN A 88 29.11 -48.95 -15.26
N PRO A 89 28.07 -49.58 -15.85
CA PRO A 89 27.05 -50.28 -15.09
C PRO A 89 27.62 -51.53 -14.40
N PRO A 90 27.48 -51.69 -13.06
CA PRO A 90 27.84 -52.92 -12.39
C PRO A 90 26.71 -53.95 -12.48
N SER A 91 27.12 -55.20 -12.68
CA SER A 91 26.30 -56.40 -12.79
C SER A 91 25.40 -56.65 -11.57
N SER A 92 24.17 -57.05 -11.86
CA SER A 92 23.04 -57.26 -10.96
C SER A 92 23.17 -58.50 -10.07
N GLN A 93 23.42 -58.31 -8.77
CA GLN A 93 22.93 -59.22 -7.71
C GLN A 93 22.83 -58.45 -6.37
N SER A 94 21.63 -58.12 -5.88
CA SER A 94 21.43 -57.90 -4.44
C SER A 94 19.97 -57.98 -3.99
N SER A 95 19.80 -58.45 -2.75
CA SER A 95 18.56 -58.82 -2.07
C SER A 95 17.61 -57.65 -1.72
N HIS A 96 16.35 -58.00 -1.45
CA HIS A 96 15.21 -57.09 -1.23
C HIS A 96 15.43 -56.03 -0.13
N GLY A 97 16.24 -56.31 0.90
CA GLY A 97 16.59 -55.35 1.96
C GLY A 97 17.58 -54.26 1.51
N MET A 98 18.51 -54.57 0.60
CA MET A 98 19.37 -53.55 -0.02
C MET A 98 18.61 -52.67 -1.00
N MET A 99 17.48 -53.16 -1.53
CA MET A 99 16.67 -52.44 -2.53
C MET A 99 15.94 -51.23 -1.91
N LEU A 100 15.44 -51.35 -0.68
CA LEU A 100 14.81 -50.23 0.07
C LEU A 100 15.85 -49.18 0.48
N GLU A 101 17.01 -49.58 0.98
CA GLU A 101 18.07 -48.65 1.37
C GLU A 101 18.71 -47.96 0.15
N ALA A 102 18.82 -48.67 -0.98
CA ALA A 102 19.23 -48.09 -2.26
C ALA A 102 18.18 -47.14 -2.86
N PHE A 103 16.89 -47.39 -2.62
CA PHE A 103 15.80 -46.53 -3.06
C PHE A 103 15.70 -45.24 -2.22
N GLU A 104 15.84 -45.34 -0.89
CA GLU A 104 15.89 -44.18 0.02
C GLU A 104 17.13 -43.31 -0.18
N LYS A 105 18.25 -43.90 -0.61
CA LYS A 105 19.49 -43.21 -0.99
C LYS A 105 19.61 -42.97 -2.51
N SER A 106 18.52 -43.17 -3.27
CA SER A 106 18.50 -42.84 -4.69
C SER A 106 18.69 -41.33 -4.90
N HIS A 107 19.27 -40.96 -6.04
CA HIS A 107 19.46 -39.56 -6.40
C HIS A 107 18.15 -38.79 -6.43
N GLU A 108 17.08 -39.44 -6.88
CA GLU A 108 15.72 -38.93 -6.94
C GLU A 108 15.14 -38.68 -5.53
N ALA A 109 15.29 -39.64 -4.60
CA ALA A 109 14.84 -39.47 -3.22
C ALA A 109 15.58 -38.32 -2.52
N LEU A 110 16.89 -38.20 -2.73
CA LEU A 110 17.70 -37.12 -2.18
C LEU A 110 17.32 -35.75 -2.76
N LYS A 111 17.12 -35.66 -4.07
CA LYS A 111 16.59 -34.45 -4.72
C LYS A 111 15.23 -34.04 -4.16
N LYS A 112 14.34 -35.01 -3.90
CA LYS A 112 13.04 -34.75 -3.29
C LYS A 112 13.19 -34.21 -1.86
N GLN A 113 14.01 -34.83 -1.02
CA GLN A 113 14.25 -34.36 0.35
C GLN A 113 14.82 -32.92 0.38
N ILE A 114 15.78 -32.63 -0.50
CA ILE A 114 16.32 -31.28 -0.66
C ILE A 114 15.21 -30.33 -1.09
N HIS A 115 14.44 -30.68 -2.12
CA HIS A 115 13.36 -29.86 -2.62
C HIS A 115 12.32 -29.55 -1.54
N ASP A 116 11.87 -30.56 -0.79
CA ASP A 116 10.88 -30.41 0.28
C ASP A 116 11.39 -29.46 1.38
N MET A 117 12.66 -29.59 1.79
CA MET A 117 13.29 -28.68 2.74
C MET A 117 13.42 -27.25 2.20
N GLU A 118 13.84 -27.09 0.94
CA GLU A 118 13.92 -25.79 0.27
C GLU A 118 12.53 -25.14 0.17
N GLN A 119 11.48 -25.89 -0.17
CA GLN A 119 10.11 -25.38 -0.24
C GLN A 119 9.61 -24.91 1.12
N PHE A 120 9.89 -25.67 2.19
CA PHE A 120 9.59 -25.27 3.56
C PHE A 120 10.23 -23.93 3.94
N ILE A 121 11.53 -23.77 3.68
CA ILE A 121 12.25 -22.53 4.01
C ILE A 121 11.69 -21.35 3.20
N LEU A 122 11.45 -21.56 1.90
CA LEU A 122 10.94 -20.52 1.01
C LEU A 122 9.54 -20.06 1.43
N CYS A 123 8.64 -20.99 1.80
CA CYS A 123 7.25 -20.67 2.12
C CYS A 123 7.07 -19.84 3.41
N ILE A 124 8.12 -19.70 4.24
CA ILE A 124 8.09 -18.80 5.40
C ILE A 124 7.95 -17.35 4.94
N TYR A 125 8.62 -16.95 3.85
CA TYR A 125 8.57 -15.60 3.30
C TYR A 125 7.67 -15.49 2.07
N SER A 126 7.61 -16.52 1.23
CA SER A 126 6.73 -16.60 0.05
C SER A 126 5.38 -17.24 0.39
N ASN A 127 4.76 -16.80 1.49
CA ASN A 127 3.52 -17.39 1.99
C ASN A 127 2.30 -16.82 1.24
N ASP A 128 1.68 -17.62 0.38
CA ASP A 128 0.54 -17.17 -0.43
C ASP A 128 -0.82 -17.47 0.22
N SER A 129 -1.04 -16.94 1.43
CA SER A 129 -2.29 -17.13 2.20
C SER A 129 -3.40 -16.13 1.86
N HIS A 130 -3.14 -15.22 0.92
CA HIS A 130 -4.04 -14.12 0.55
C HIS A 130 -4.56 -13.32 1.76
N LEU A 131 -3.68 -13.07 2.75
CA LEU A 131 -4.06 -12.38 4.00
C LEU A 131 -4.52 -10.94 3.77
N LEU A 132 -3.92 -10.24 2.80
CA LEU A 132 -4.23 -8.83 2.55
C LEU A 132 -5.63 -8.65 1.97
N PRO A 133 -6.04 -9.37 0.90
CA PRO A 133 -7.44 -9.34 0.43
C PRO A 133 -8.45 -9.70 1.52
N LYS A 134 -8.21 -10.77 2.28
CA LYS A 134 -9.12 -11.18 3.38
C LYS A 134 -9.22 -10.10 4.46
N THR A 135 -8.10 -9.51 4.85
CA THR A 135 -8.09 -8.41 5.82
C THR A 135 -8.82 -7.18 5.28
N TYR A 136 -8.65 -6.88 3.99
CA TYR A 136 -9.32 -5.75 3.33
C TYR A 136 -10.84 -5.89 3.36
N GLN A 137 -11.39 -7.09 3.12
CA GLN A 137 -12.84 -7.35 3.19
C GLN A 137 -13.47 -6.93 4.53
N HIS A 138 -12.72 -7.00 5.64
CA HIS A 138 -13.22 -6.57 6.96
C HIS A 138 -13.25 -5.05 7.16
N ILE A 139 -12.52 -4.29 6.35
CA ILE A 139 -12.35 -2.83 6.47
C ILE A 139 -12.83 -2.07 5.23
N GLU A 140 -13.13 -2.76 4.14
CA GLU A 140 -13.52 -2.20 2.84
C GLU A 140 -14.66 -1.20 2.98
N HIS A 141 -15.76 -1.60 3.61
CA HIS A 141 -16.90 -0.71 3.84
C HIS A 141 -16.52 0.55 4.62
N THR A 142 -15.62 0.44 5.60
CA THR A 142 -15.16 1.60 6.38
C THR A 142 -14.33 2.58 5.53
N ILE A 143 -13.56 2.05 4.58
CA ILE A 143 -12.73 2.85 3.67
C ILE A 143 -13.59 3.47 2.57
N SER A 144 -14.44 2.68 1.92
CA SER A 144 -15.26 3.14 0.79
C SER A 144 -16.28 4.21 1.19
N THR A 145 -16.77 4.15 2.43
CA THR A 145 -17.69 5.15 3.01
C THR A 145 -16.98 6.27 3.76
N HIS A 146 -15.64 6.34 3.75
CA HIS A 146 -14.91 7.44 4.37
C HIS A 146 -15.20 8.77 3.65
N ARG A 147 -15.38 9.82 4.46
CA ARG A 147 -15.70 11.17 4.02
C ARG A 147 -14.67 12.16 4.57
N PRO A 148 -14.22 13.16 3.79
CA PRO A 148 -13.36 14.24 4.29
C PRO A 148 -13.91 14.95 5.52
N SER A 149 -15.24 15.04 5.59
CA SER A 149 -16.02 15.71 6.64
C SER A 149 -16.11 14.91 7.94
N ASP A 150 -15.66 13.65 7.96
CA ASP A 150 -15.73 12.79 9.13
C ASP A 150 -14.99 13.36 10.35
N SER A 151 -15.63 13.27 11.52
CA SER A 151 -15.04 13.70 12.80
C SER A 151 -13.83 12.85 13.23
N LYS A 152 -13.78 11.58 12.79
CA LYS A 152 -12.66 10.66 13.03
C LYS A 152 -11.89 10.43 11.74
N LYS A 153 -10.55 10.56 11.81
CA LYS A 153 -9.64 10.10 10.74
C LYS A 153 -9.87 8.62 10.42
N LEU A 154 -9.67 8.24 9.17
CA LEU A 154 -9.81 6.86 8.69
C LEU A 154 -9.04 5.84 9.55
N GLU A 155 -7.82 6.19 9.99
CA GLU A 155 -7.01 5.39 10.93
C GLU A 155 -7.83 4.93 12.16
N LYS A 156 -8.52 5.87 12.81
CA LYS A 156 -9.30 5.64 14.01
C LYS A 156 -10.62 4.92 13.71
N LYS A 157 -11.23 5.16 12.54
CA LYS A 157 -12.43 4.43 12.11
C LYS A 157 -12.13 2.94 11.94
N ILE A 158 -11.07 2.61 11.19
CA ILE A 158 -10.61 1.22 11.05
C ILE A 158 -10.27 0.61 12.42
N SER A 159 -9.59 1.37 13.28
CA SER A 159 -9.28 0.89 14.65
C SER A 159 -10.53 0.55 15.46
N SER A 160 -11.58 1.36 15.33
CA SER A 160 -12.85 1.14 16.02
C SER A 160 -13.58 -0.09 15.45
N GLN A 161 -13.53 -0.28 14.14
CA GLN A 161 -14.13 -1.43 13.45
C GLN A 161 -13.45 -2.75 13.84
N LEU A 162 -12.12 -2.73 13.99
CA LEU A 162 -11.31 -3.91 14.30
C LEU A 162 -11.13 -4.15 15.81
N GLN A 163 -11.78 -3.37 16.67
CA GLN A 163 -11.66 -3.52 18.11
C GLN A 163 -12.17 -4.91 18.53
N ASP A 164 -11.34 -5.64 19.27
CA ASP A 164 -11.70 -6.98 19.75
C ASP A 164 -12.96 -6.91 20.64
N ARG A 165 -13.92 -7.79 20.36
CA ARG A 165 -15.12 -8.00 21.18
C ARG A 165 -15.03 -9.38 21.82
N GLY A 166 -15.24 -9.46 23.13
CA GLY A 166 -15.22 -10.72 23.88
C GLY A 166 -13.84 -11.09 24.46
N PRO A 167 -13.64 -12.36 24.84
CA PRO A 167 -12.43 -12.80 25.54
C PRO A 167 -11.18 -12.71 24.67
N ILE A 168 -10.07 -12.33 25.29
CA ILE A 168 -8.77 -12.20 24.62
C ILE A 168 -8.16 -13.59 24.41
N ILE A 169 -8.05 -14.01 23.14
CA ILE A 169 -7.50 -15.32 22.75
C ILE A 169 -5.96 -15.31 22.74
N ASN A 170 -5.34 -14.21 22.30
CA ASN A 170 -3.88 -14.06 22.17
C ASN A 170 -3.37 -12.98 23.15
N PRO A 171 -3.24 -13.27 24.46
CA PRO A 171 -2.85 -12.26 25.44
C PRO A 171 -1.46 -11.68 25.11
N GLY A 172 -1.39 -10.35 24.99
CA GLY A 172 -0.15 -9.63 24.69
C GLY A 172 0.33 -9.68 23.23
N LEU A 173 -0.32 -10.47 22.36
CA LEU A 173 0.02 -10.62 20.93
C LEU A 173 -1.20 -10.29 20.05
N THR A 174 -1.82 -9.13 20.29
CA THR A 174 -2.87 -8.60 19.41
C THR A 174 -2.36 -7.39 18.63
N PRO A 175 -2.85 -7.15 17.40
CA PRO A 175 -2.51 -5.96 16.64
C PRO A 175 -2.76 -4.66 17.43
N ALA A 176 -3.88 -4.58 18.16
CA ALA A 176 -4.19 -3.44 19.01
C ALA A 176 -3.14 -3.21 20.11
N THR A 177 -2.64 -4.29 20.75
CA THR A 177 -1.56 -4.20 21.74
C THR A 177 -0.27 -3.73 21.08
N MET A 178 0.07 -4.25 19.91
CA MET A 178 1.28 -3.84 19.16
C MET A 178 1.19 -2.42 18.59
N GLY A 179 -0.02 -1.91 18.35
CA GLY A 179 -0.28 -0.53 17.92
C GLY A 179 -0.37 0.49 19.07
N SER A 180 -0.51 0.01 20.31
CA SER A 180 -0.62 0.85 21.50
C SER A 180 0.69 1.62 21.81
N LEU A 181 0.59 2.67 22.62
CA LEU A 181 1.77 3.42 23.10
C LEU A 181 2.78 2.50 23.80
N LYS A 182 2.31 1.57 24.64
CA LYS A 182 3.16 0.59 25.32
C LYS A 182 3.86 -0.34 24.32
N GLY A 183 3.14 -0.84 23.31
CA GLY A 183 3.71 -1.69 22.26
C GLY A 183 4.74 -0.97 21.39
N ARG A 184 4.51 0.31 21.07
CA ARG A 184 5.49 1.15 20.37
C ARG A 184 6.72 1.42 21.24
N PHE A 185 6.50 1.69 22.52
CA PHE A 185 7.58 1.90 23.48
C PHE A 185 8.44 0.63 23.60
N THR A 186 7.86 -0.56 23.76
CA THR A 186 8.65 -1.80 23.84
C THR A 186 9.36 -2.13 22.53
N ALA A 187 8.72 -1.90 21.37
CA ALA A 187 9.39 -2.10 20.07
C ALA A 187 10.56 -1.13 19.86
N THR A 188 10.47 0.07 20.41
CA THR A 188 11.50 1.10 20.30
C THR A 188 12.58 0.90 21.34
N TYR A 189 12.25 0.68 22.61
CA TYR A 189 13.17 0.67 23.74
C TYR A 189 13.58 -0.74 24.22
N GLY A 190 12.91 -1.79 23.77
CA GLY A 190 13.22 -3.16 24.19
C GLY A 190 14.59 -3.64 23.72
N SER A 191 15.21 -4.48 24.57
CA SER A 191 16.46 -5.21 24.27
C SER A 191 16.28 -6.26 23.16
N ASN A 192 15.05 -6.71 22.93
CA ASN A 192 14.70 -7.64 21.87
C ASN A 192 13.69 -7.02 20.91
N PHE A 193 14.03 -6.97 19.63
CA PHE A 193 13.16 -6.51 18.55
C PHE A 193 13.24 -7.50 17.38
N LYS A 194 12.16 -8.29 17.20
CA LYS A 194 12.03 -9.29 16.13
C LYS A 194 10.66 -9.16 15.47
N PRO A 195 10.49 -8.28 14.46
CA PRO A 195 9.18 -7.96 13.88
C PRO A 195 8.39 -9.19 13.44
N GLN A 196 9.06 -10.14 12.79
CA GLN A 196 8.49 -11.38 12.30
C GLN A 196 7.94 -12.27 13.44
N HIS A 197 8.40 -12.13 14.69
CA HIS A 197 7.96 -13.00 15.79
C HIS A 197 6.68 -12.52 16.48
N THR A 198 6.05 -11.47 15.95
CA THR A 198 4.90 -10.81 16.59
C THR A 198 3.68 -10.84 15.68
N THR A 199 3.20 -9.70 15.20
CA THR A 199 2.01 -9.61 14.36
C THR A 199 2.33 -9.46 12.86
N SER A 200 3.62 -9.43 12.50
CA SER A 200 4.05 -9.24 11.12
C SER A 200 4.10 -10.56 10.33
N LEU A 201 2.98 -10.90 9.69
CA LEU A 201 2.87 -12.10 8.87
C LEU A 201 3.42 -11.85 7.46
N ALA A 202 4.38 -12.67 7.03
CA ALA A 202 4.89 -12.58 5.66
C ALA A 202 3.81 -13.02 4.66
N THR A 203 3.69 -12.33 3.53
CA THR A 203 2.73 -12.67 2.48
C THR A 203 3.12 -12.11 1.13
N ILE A 204 2.46 -12.55 0.05
CA ILE A 204 2.68 -12.06 -1.31
C ILE A 204 1.66 -10.98 -1.66
N ARG A 205 2.11 -9.92 -2.33
CA ARG A 205 1.22 -8.92 -2.95
C ARG A 205 0.97 -9.30 -4.41
N HIS A 206 -0.30 -9.46 -4.75
CA HIS A 206 -0.76 -9.79 -6.10
C HIS A 206 -1.21 -8.55 -6.84
N PHE A 207 -0.88 -8.44 -8.12
CA PHE A 207 -1.29 -7.33 -8.97
C PHE A 207 -1.58 -7.82 -10.39
N ASP A 208 -2.74 -7.47 -10.92
CA ASP A 208 -3.23 -8.02 -12.19
C ASP A 208 -2.42 -7.56 -13.41
N PHE A 209 -1.72 -6.42 -13.30
CA PHE A 209 -0.88 -5.90 -14.39
C PHE A 209 0.48 -6.59 -14.49
N LYS A 210 0.90 -7.38 -13.48
CA LYS A 210 2.21 -8.04 -13.46
C LYS A 210 2.21 -9.27 -14.36
N GLY A 211 3.24 -9.38 -15.20
CA GLY A 211 3.47 -10.56 -16.04
C GLY A 211 4.32 -11.63 -15.35
N PRO A 212 4.51 -12.81 -15.98
CA PRO A 212 5.32 -13.90 -15.43
C PRO A 212 6.80 -13.56 -15.18
N ASN A 213 7.30 -12.52 -15.85
CA ASN A 213 8.69 -12.06 -15.75
C ASN A 213 8.88 -10.94 -14.72
N ASP A 214 7.79 -10.37 -14.18
CA ASP A 214 7.89 -9.38 -13.10
C ASP A 214 8.30 -10.05 -11.78
N PRO A 215 9.06 -9.35 -10.92
CA PRO A 215 9.42 -9.90 -9.63
C PRO A 215 8.20 -10.10 -8.72
N ILE A 216 8.24 -11.17 -7.94
CA ILE A 216 7.29 -11.40 -6.85
C ILE A 216 7.52 -10.31 -5.80
N GLU A 217 6.44 -9.65 -5.39
CA GLU A 217 6.52 -8.66 -4.32
C GLU A 217 6.10 -9.30 -3.00
N TYR A 218 7.08 -9.41 -2.10
CA TYR A 218 6.86 -9.91 -0.76
C TYR A 218 6.52 -8.75 0.19
N ARG A 219 5.59 -8.99 1.11
CA ARG A 219 5.33 -8.15 2.27
C ARG A 219 5.82 -8.88 3.51
N PHE A 220 6.89 -8.37 4.10
CA PHE A 220 7.35 -8.72 5.45
C PHE A 220 8.09 -7.52 6.06
N GLY A 221 8.04 -7.42 7.40
CA GLY A 221 8.71 -6.35 8.14
C GLY A 221 10.24 -6.40 8.01
N THR A 222 10.93 -5.48 8.67
CA THR A 222 12.39 -5.46 8.57
C THR A 222 12.99 -6.79 9.05
N GLN A 223 14.04 -7.23 8.38
CA GLN A 223 14.82 -8.42 8.74
C GLN A 223 16.04 -8.03 9.57
N GLY A 224 16.27 -6.73 9.79
CA GLY A 224 17.10 -6.26 10.88
C GLY A 224 16.37 -6.52 12.21
N GLN A 225 17.05 -7.16 13.14
CA GLN A 225 16.55 -7.50 14.46
C GLN A 225 17.51 -6.99 15.54
N ARG A 226 16.99 -6.78 16.75
CA ARG A 226 17.84 -6.72 17.96
C ARG A 226 17.63 -7.98 18.78
N HIS A 227 18.73 -8.62 19.13
CA HIS A 227 18.72 -9.77 20.02
C HIS A 227 19.68 -9.51 21.16
N ASN A 228 19.15 -9.34 22.36
CA ASN A 228 19.91 -8.92 23.54
C ASN A 228 20.74 -7.66 23.26
N GLU A 229 20.06 -6.62 22.75
CA GLU A 229 20.62 -5.29 22.40
C GLU A 229 21.54 -5.26 21.18
N ILE A 230 21.98 -6.41 20.68
CA ILE A 230 22.83 -6.50 19.51
C ILE A 230 21.98 -6.48 18.24
N ALA A 231 22.22 -5.48 17.38
CA ALA A 231 21.66 -5.45 16.03
C ALA A 231 22.26 -6.57 15.19
N ARG A 232 21.41 -7.30 14.47
CA ARG A 232 21.78 -8.38 13.55
C ARG A 232 20.73 -8.55 12.46
N VAL A 233 21.07 -9.29 11.40
CA VAL A 233 20.05 -9.77 10.45
C VAL A 233 19.38 -11.03 11.01
N SER A 234 18.10 -11.24 10.70
CA SER A 234 17.37 -12.46 11.02
C SER A 234 18.11 -13.68 10.44
N PRO A 235 18.54 -14.64 11.26
CA PRO A 235 19.22 -15.85 10.78
C PRO A 235 18.37 -16.64 9.78
N LEU A 236 17.04 -16.63 9.96
CA LEU A 236 16.10 -17.31 9.06
C LEU A 236 16.07 -16.66 7.68
N PHE A 237 16.23 -15.34 7.61
CA PHE A 237 16.33 -14.60 6.34
C PHE A 237 17.63 -14.92 5.59
N GLU A 238 18.75 -15.05 6.31
CA GLU A 238 20.04 -15.46 5.72
C GLU A 238 19.92 -16.84 5.06
N VAL A 239 19.32 -17.81 5.77
CA VAL A 239 19.05 -19.16 5.21
C VAL A 239 18.13 -19.10 3.99
N TRP A 240 17.11 -18.24 4.02
CA TRP A 240 16.21 -18.04 2.87
C TRP A 240 16.95 -17.49 1.63
N LEU A 241 17.92 -16.60 1.82
CA LEU A 241 18.78 -16.10 0.74
C LEU A 241 19.74 -17.18 0.22
N ASP A 242 20.30 -17.99 1.12
CA ASP A 242 21.18 -19.09 0.75
C ASP A 242 20.48 -20.15 -0.08
N VAL A 243 19.25 -20.53 0.28
CA VAL A 243 18.45 -21.47 -0.52
C VAL A 243 18.26 -20.95 -1.94
N GLN A 244 17.95 -19.67 -2.12
CA GLN A 244 17.82 -19.08 -3.47
C GLN A 244 19.12 -19.13 -4.26
N ARG A 245 20.23 -18.76 -3.61
CA ARG A 245 21.58 -18.80 -4.19
C ARG A 245 21.96 -20.21 -4.63
N VAL A 246 21.83 -21.18 -3.74
CA VAL A 246 22.19 -22.58 -3.98
C VAL A 246 21.31 -23.19 -5.07
N ARG A 247 20.00 -22.92 -5.08
CA ARG A 247 19.10 -23.34 -6.17
C ARG A 247 19.53 -22.78 -7.53
N CYS A 248 20.00 -21.53 -7.57
CA CYS A 248 20.50 -20.92 -8.80
C CYS A 248 21.76 -21.65 -9.32
N LEU A 249 22.73 -21.89 -8.44
CA LEU A 249 23.98 -22.57 -8.77
C LEU A 249 23.75 -24.03 -9.19
N ARG A 250 22.87 -24.75 -8.49
CA ARG A 250 22.51 -26.14 -8.83
C ARG A 250 21.83 -26.25 -10.20
N ALA A 251 21.08 -25.23 -10.60
CA ALA A 251 20.47 -25.14 -11.93
C ALA A 251 21.45 -24.72 -13.05
N GLY A 252 22.75 -24.55 -12.74
CA GLY A 252 23.76 -24.12 -13.71
C GLY A 252 23.58 -22.68 -14.20
N LYS A 253 22.81 -21.86 -13.46
CA LYS A 253 22.56 -20.47 -13.84
C LYS A 253 23.63 -19.55 -13.23
N PRO A 254 24.01 -18.47 -13.92
CA PRO A 254 24.91 -17.48 -13.35
C PRO A 254 24.30 -16.89 -12.08
N LEU A 255 25.18 -16.55 -11.14
CA LEU A 255 24.76 -15.88 -9.91
C LEU A 255 24.33 -14.45 -10.26
N VAL A 256 23.08 -14.14 -9.93
CA VAL A 256 22.47 -12.82 -10.14
C VAL A 256 21.87 -12.33 -8.83
N ILE A 257 21.51 -11.04 -8.78
CA ILE A 257 20.68 -10.53 -7.69
C ILE A 257 19.33 -11.24 -7.76
N SER A 258 19.05 -12.11 -6.79
CA SER A 258 17.76 -12.81 -6.70
C SER A 258 16.71 -11.96 -6.00
N HIS A 259 17.12 -11.02 -5.14
CA HIS A 259 16.20 -10.22 -4.33
C HIS A 259 16.68 -8.77 -4.16
N ILE A 260 15.77 -7.80 -4.34
CA ILE A 260 16.01 -6.40 -3.94
C ILE A 260 15.23 -6.10 -2.66
N TYR A 261 15.94 -5.63 -1.66
CA TYR A 261 15.42 -5.22 -0.37
C TYR A 261 15.41 -3.69 -0.28
N PHE A 262 14.25 -3.08 -0.55
CA PHE A 262 14.08 -1.63 -0.39
C PHE A 262 13.85 -1.30 1.08
N ASN A 263 14.92 -0.92 1.76
CA ASN A 263 14.94 -0.49 3.15
C ASN A 263 14.43 0.96 3.28
N LEU A 264 13.44 1.16 4.12
CA LEU A 264 12.84 2.47 4.40
C LEU A 264 13.01 2.86 5.87
N LEU A 265 13.99 2.25 6.55
CA LEU A 265 14.47 2.64 7.88
C LEU A 265 15.41 3.85 7.76
N GLY A 266 15.59 4.57 8.86
CA GLY A 266 16.58 5.65 8.95
C GLY A 266 18.01 5.17 8.80
N LEU A 267 18.85 6.02 8.21
CA LEU A 267 20.29 5.84 8.09
C LEU A 267 21.05 7.04 8.68
N HIS A 268 20.49 8.25 8.54
CA HIS A 268 21.12 9.49 8.95
C HIS A 268 20.28 10.18 10.03
N ARG A 269 19.93 9.45 11.10
CA ARG A 269 19.05 9.94 12.16
C ARG A 269 19.73 9.89 13.52
N ASP A 270 19.51 10.95 14.30
CA ASP A 270 20.07 11.17 15.63
C ASP A 270 19.00 11.14 16.74
N ASP A 271 17.71 11.12 16.38
CA ASP A 271 16.63 10.96 17.34
C ASP A 271 16.60 9.54 17.95
N ASN A 272 16.01 9.38 19.14
CA ASN A 272 16.01 8.11 19.88
C ASN A 272 15.44 6.92 19.08
N GLU A 273 14.42 7.16 18.24
CA GLU A 273 13.88 6.13 17.35
C GLU A 273 14.81 5.90 16.15
N GLY A 274 15.38 6.99 15.63
CA GLY A 274 16.33 7.07 14.54
C GLY A 274 17.61 6.27 14.74
N ILE A 275 18.36 6.49 15.82
CA ILE A 275 19.62 5.77 16.13
C ILE A 275 19.42 4.25 16.01
N LYS A 276 18.29 3.80 16.55
CA LYS A 276 17.89 2.41 16.58
C LYS A 276 17.51 1.84 15.21
N GLU A 277 17.05 2.69 14.29
CA GLU A 277 16.88 2.32 12.88
C GLU A 277 18.23 2.32 12.14
N VAL A 278 19.14 3.24 12.45
CA VAL A 278 20.49 3.30 11.86
C VAL A 278 21.22 1.98 12.09
N ASP A 279 21.26 1.47 13.32
CA ASP A 279 21.93 0.19 13.62
C ASP A 279 21.38 -0.98 12.76
N LEU A 280 20.05 -1.02 12.59
CA LEU A 280 19.38 -2.04 11.79
C LEU A 280 19.69 -1.88 10.30
N THR A 281 19.71 -0.65 9.80
CA THR A 281 20.10 -0.35 8.42
C THR A 281 21.54 -0.76 8.15
N CYS A 282 22.47 -0.47 9.06
CA CYS A 282 23.89 -0.83 8.93
C CYS A 282 24.09 -2.34 8.82
N VAL A 283 23.47 -3.14 9.71
CA VAL A 283 23.61 -4.61 9.64
C VAL A 283 22.94 -5.21 8.39
N LEU A 284 21.88 -4.58 7.89
CA LEU A 284 21.23 -4.98 6.65
C LEU A 284 22.14 -4.73 5.44
N HIS A 285 22.83 -3.59 5.35
CA HIS A 285 23.79 -3.34 4.27
C HIS A 285 24.98 -4.28 4.32
N GLY A 286 25.47 -4.61 5.52
CA GLY A 286 26.51 -5.65 5.70
C GLY A 286 26.10 -7.05 5.23
N LEU A 287 24.82 -7.27 4.91
CA LEU A 287 24.35 -8.54 4.35
C LEU A 287 24.89 -8.80 2.94
N GLU A 288 25.16 -7.76 2.15
CA GLU A 288 25.64 -7.91 0.77
C GLU A 288 27.04 -8.52 0.64
N GLU A 289 27.84 -8.42 1.71
CA GLU A 289 29.17 -9.04 1.81
C GLU A 289 29.08 -10.56 1.94
N ARG A 290 28.04 -11.04 2.64
CA ARG A 290 27.82 -12.47 2.93
C ARG A 290 26.88 -13.13 1.93
N HIS A 291 25.96 -12.36 1.33
CA HIS A 291 25.01 -12.83 0.33
C HIS A 291 25.18 -12.06 -0.97
N PRO A 292 25.89 -12.62 -1.97
CA PRO A 292 26.12 -11.93 -3.24
C PRO A 292 24.85 -11.74 -4.08
N ASN A 293 23.75 -12.46 -3.77
CA ASN A 293 22.49 -12.47 -4.49
C ASN A 293 21.43 -11.50 -3.95
N ILE A 294 21.76 -10.60 -3.02
CA ILE A 294 20.84 -9.55 -2.55
C ILE A 294 21.41 -8.16 -2.88
N ALA A 295 20.49 -7.22 -3.15
CA ALA A 295 20.74 -5.78 -3.14
C ALA A 295 19.92 -5.14 -2.02
N VAL A 296 20.57 -4.45 -1.10
CA VAL A 296 19.93 -3.69 -0.02
C VAL A 296 20.02 -2.21 -0.36
N ILE A 297 18.86 -1.57 -0.51
CA ILE A 297 18.78 -0.20 -1.03
C ILE A 297 17.99 0.62 -0.03
N THR A 298 18.64 1.62 0.58
CA THR A 298 17.96 2.50 1.54
C THR A 298 17.45 3.75 0.85
N LEU A 299 16.16 4.05 1.02
CA LEU A 299 15.50 5.20 0.39
C LEU A 299 14.73 6.03 1.42
N PRO A 300 14.78 7.38 1.33
CA PRO A 300 14.14 8.25 2.31
C PRO A 300 12.62 8.07 2.37
N ALA A 301 12.03 8.20 3.57
CA ALA A 301 10.62 7.85 3.78
C ALA A 301 9.85 8.59 4.90
N ASP A 302 10.49 9.40 5.76
CA ASP A 302 9.77 10.04 6.90
C ASP A 302 10.40 11.32 7.46
N LYS A 303 11.71 11.54 7.30
CA LYS A 303 12.44 12.70 7.83
C LYS A 303 13.16 13.46 6.71
N GLY A 304 13.80 14.58 7.04
CA GLY A 304 14.40 15.47 6.04
C GLY A 304 13.35 15.99 5.07
N ILE A 305 13.61 15.88 3.76
CA ILE A 305 12.66 16.24 2.69
C ILE A 305 11.32 15.46 2.79
N MET A 306 11.34 14.28 3.42
CA MET A 306 10.14 13.47 3.66
C MET A 306 9.42 13.79 4.98
N ALA A 307 9.73 14.90 5.64
CA ALA A 307 9.10 15.27 6.91
C ALA A 307 7.58 15.43 6.79
N ALA A 308 6.87 15.05 7.86
CA ALA A 308 5.42 14.85 7.86
C ALA A 308 4.57 16.11 7.64
N ASP A 309 5.17 17.29 7.70
CA ASP A 309 4.52 18.59 7.60
C ASP A 309 4.79 19.34 6.30
N GLN A 310 5.78 18.92 5.50
CA GLN A 310 6.22 19.64 4.29
C GLN A 310 5.08 19.83 3.28
N TYR A 311 4.14 18.88 3.20
CA TYR A 311 2.96 18.97 2.34
C TYR A 311 2.10 20.22 2.60
N ARG A 312 2.24 20.88 3.76
CA ARG A 312 1.42 22.05 4.15
C ARG A 312 1.89 23.33 3.47
N TYR A 313 3.15 23.42 3.08
CA TYR A 313 3.76 24.64 2.58
C TYR A 313 3.77 24.61 1.05
N THR A 314 2.87 25.40 0.45
CA THR A 314 2.61 25.42 -1.00
C THR A 314 3.13 26.67 -1.69
N GLU A 315 3.71 27.60 -0.94
CA GLU A 315 4.35 28.79 -1.49
C GLU A 315 5.75 28.47 -1.99
N GLY A 316 6.14 29.06 -3.11
CA GLY A 316 7.47 28.85 -3.68
C GLY A 316 8.54 29.46 -2.77
N GLU A 317 9.42 28.62 -2.23
CA GLU A 317 10.47 29.04 -1.29
C GLU A 317 11.88 28.84 -1.86
N TYR A 318 12.07 27.82 -2.69
CA TYR A 318 13.40 27.41 -3.14
C TYR A 318 13.59 27.60 -4.65
N PRO A 319 14.80 27.97 -5.11
CA PRO A 319 15.14 27.90 -6.53
C PRO A 319 15.13 26.45 -7.04
N LEU A 320 14.41 26.19 -8.13
CA LEU A 320 14.26 24.85 -8.71
C LEU A 320 15.62 24.17 -8.99
N LEU A 321 16.57 24.92 -9.55
CA LEU A 321 17.92 24.40 -9.85
C LEU A 321 18.65 23.97 -8.58
N GLY A 322 18.54 24.72 -7.49
CA GLY A 322 19.15 24.38 -6.21
C GLY A 322 18.58 23.07 -5.64
N VAL A 323 17.26 22.92 -5.71
CA VAL A 323 16.58 21.68 -5.29
C VAL A 323 16.96 20.49 -6.17
N PHE A 324 17.05 20.70 -7.48
CA PHE A 324 17.49 19.66 -8.41
C PHE A 324 18.92 19.18 -8.09
N GLU A 325 19.86 20.10 -7.88
CA GLU A 325 21.24 19.76 -7.51
C GLU A 325 21.31 19.09 -6.13
N GLU A 326 20.50 19.50 -5.16
CA GLU A 326 20.41 18.83 -3.86
C GLU A 326 19.98 17.36 -4.02
N PHE A 327 18.95 17.09 -4.83
CA PHE A 327 18.50 15.73 -5.11
C PHE A 327 19.58 14.89 -5.81
N VAL A 328 20.32 15.49 -6.75
CA VAL A 328 21.47 14.83 -7.41
C VAL A 328 22.54 14.50 -6.37
N ASN A 329 22.90 15.45 -5.51
CA ASN A 329 23.94 15.27 -4.51
C ASN A 329 23.60 14.16 -3.50
N ILE A 330 22.34 14.10 -3.05
CA ILE A 330 21.86 13.02 -2.19
C ILE A 330 21.93 11.69 -2.92
N ALA A 331 21.38 11.59 -4.13
CA ALA A 331 21.29 10.31 -4.86
C ALA A 331 22.68 9.79 -5.32
N CYS A 332 23.64 10.68 -5.58
CA CYS A 332 25.01 10.33 -5.93
C CYS A 332 25.90 10.03 -4.69
N GLU A 333 25.41 10.30 -3.47
CA GLU A 333 26.18 10.16 -2.22
C GLU A 333 27.56 10.83 -2.30
N ASN A 334 27.61 12.06 -2.83
CA ASN A 334 28.86 12.75 -3.19
C ASN A 334 29.38 13.74 -2.11
N ASN A 335 28.80 13.71 -0.89
CA ASN A 335 29.10 14.60 0.23
C ASN A 335 28.87 16.11 -0.03
N LYS A 336 28.16 16.48 -1.09
CA LYS A 336 27.80 17.87 -1.40
C LYS A 336 26.37 18.24 -1.01
N ALA A 337 25.59 17.27 -0.53
CA ALA A 337 24.22 17.51 -0.10
C ALA A 337 24.19 18.38 1.16
N GLN A 338 23.27 19.33 1.20
CA GLN A 338 23.10 20.26 2.32
C GLN A 338 22.25 19.67 3.43
N SER A 339 21.33 18.76 3.09
CA SER A 339 20.44 18.10 4.04
C SER A 339 21.21 17.16 4.96
N ALA A 340 21.04 17.33 6.27
CA ALA A 340 21.61 16.42 7.27
C ALA A 340 20.97 15.02 7.20
N ILE A 341 19.64 14.97 7.08
CA ILE A 341 18.89 13.70 7.04
C ILE A 341 18.56 13.36 5.59
N GLN A 342 19.38 12.49 5.00
CA GLN A 342 19.25 12.07 3.60
C GLN A 342 18.53 10.72 3.46
N ASP A 343 18.74 9.81 4.44
CA ASP A 343 18.23 8.44 4.45
C ASP A 343 18.33 7.71 3.09
N PHE A 344 19.43 7.89 2.37
CA PHE A 344 19.67 7.32 1.04
C PHE A 344 20.98 6.53 1.04
N HIS A 345 20.96 5.29 0.55
CA HIS A 345 22.18 4.51 0.32
C HIS A 345 21.99 3.44 -0.74
N ILE A 346 22.95 3.35 -1.67
CA ILE A 346 23.14 2.22 -2.59
C ILE A 346 24.63 1.86 -2.55
N SER A 347 24.95 0.60 -2.23
CA SER A 347 26.34 0.14 -2.13
C SER A 347 27.10 0.31 -3.45
N ASP A 348 28.41 0.52 -3.38
CA ASP A 348 29.25 0.65 -4.59
C ASP A 348 29.16 -0.59 -5.49
N LYS A 349 28.99 -1.78 -4.90
CA LYS A 349 28.77 -3.03 -5.63
C LYS A 349 27.52 -2.94 -6.50
N ILE A 350 26.38 -2.52 -5.92
CA ILE A 350 25.13 -2.39 -6.66
C ILE A 350 25.19 -1.22 -7.66
N ARG A 351 25.80 -0.08 -7.28
CA ARG A 351 26.01 1.06 -8.18
C ARG A 351 26.75 0.64 -9.46
N ARG A 352 27.81 -0.16 -9.34
CA ARG A 352 28.58 -0.70 -10.48
C ARG A 352 27.80 -1.66 -11.36
N LEU A 353 26.75 -2.31 -10.84
CA LEU A 353 25.89 -3.19 -11.63
C LEU A 353 24.84 -2.41 -12.41
N VAL A 354 24.26 -1.37 -11.81
CA VAL A 354 23.09 -0.68 -12.38
C VAL A 354 23.46 0.56 -13.17
N PHE A 355 24.43 1.37 -12.71
CA PHE A 355 24.76 2.66 -13.30
C PHE A 355 25.88 2.55 -14.35
N THR A 356 25.67 1.68 -15.34
CA THR A 356 26.63 1.47 -16.43
C THR A 356 26.13 2.04 -17.75
N GLN A 357 27.06 2.42 -18.62
CA GLN A 357 26.81 2.74 -20.03
C GLN A 357 27.76 1.87 -20.85
N ASP A 358 27.22 1.13 -21.82
CA ASP A 358 27.96 0.14 -22.62
C ASP A 358 28.74 -0.87 -21.75
N GLY A 359 28.19 -1.21 -20.58
CA GLY A 359 28.79 -2.13 -19.60
C GLY A 359 29.89 -1.52 -18.72
N VAL A 360 30.18 -0.22 -18.86
CA VAL A 360 31.23 0.46 -18.09
C VAL A 360 30.63 1.38 -17.03
N TYR A 361 31.10 1.25 -15.79
CA TYR A 361 30.75 2.12 -14.68
C TYR A 361 31.73 3.29 -14.54
N SER A 362 31.21 4.50 -14.33
CA SER A 362 31.96 5.64 -13.82
C SER A 362 31.06 6.55 -12.99
N LYS A 363 31.63 7.33 -12.06
CA LYS A 363 30.85 8.30 -11.27
C LYS A 363 30.16 9.36 -12.15
N LYS A 364 30.77 9.73 -13.29
CA LYS A 364 30.16 10.63 -14.28
C LYS A 364 28.95 10.00 -14.97
N THR A 365 29.06 8.72 -15.32
CA THR A 365 27.96 7.94 -15.91
C THR A 365 26.80 7.81 -14.94
N GLU A 366 27.11 7.46 -13.68
CA GLU A 366 26.13 7.40 -12.58
C GLU A 366 25.39 8.72 -12.39
N GLU A 367 26.12 9.83 -12.26
CA GLU A 367 25.50 11.15 -12.12
C GLU A 367 24.62 11.49 -13.33
N SER A 368 25.07 11.19 -14.55
CA SER A 368 24.29 11.41 -15.77
C SER A 368 22.97 10.61 -15.77
N ILE A 369 23.01 9.35 -15.37
CA ILE A 369 21.82 8.50 -15.28
C ILE A 369 20.87 9.04 -14.19
N ILE A 370 21.38 9.34 -13.00
CA ILE A 370 20.60 9.89 -11.88
C ILE A 370 19.94 11.21 -12.29
N ARG A 371 20.67 12.12 -12.94
CA ARG A 371 20.12 13.38 -13.47
C ARG A 371 18.99 13.12 -14.45
N ASN A 372 19.10 12.12 -15.33
CA ASN A 372 18.04 11.76 -16.27
C ASN A 372 16.80 11.20 -15.55
N LEU A 373 16.97 10.36 -14.55
CA LEU A 373 15.87 9.84 -13.72
C LEU A 373 15.18 10.95 -12.91
N LEU A 374 15.93 11.92 -12.41
CA LEU A 374 15.38 13.09 -11.72
C LEU A 374 14.62 14.00 -12.70
N LYS A 375 15.20 14.31 -13.87
CA LYS A 375 14.51 15.06 -14.94
C LYS A 375 13.18 14.40 -15.30
N GLU A 376 13.18 13.07 -15.41
CA GLU A 376 11.96 12.30 -15.67
C GLU A 376 10.93 12.46 -14.54
N SER A 377 11.37 12.52 -13.28
CA SER A 377 10.48 12.73 -12.12
C SER A 377 9.85 14.12 -12.15
N PHE A 378 10.63 15.18 -12.39
CA PHE A 378 10.10 16.54 -12.55
C PHE A 378 9.15 16.64 -13.75
N ARG A 379 9.49 15.99 -14.87
CA ARG A 379 8.68 15.96 -16.08
C ARG A 379 7.33 15.27 -15.87
N GLN A 380 7.30 14.10 -15.24
CA GLN A 380 6.06 13.36 -14.96
C GLN A 380 5.10 14.12 -14.04
N LEU A 381 5.63 14.96 -13.14
CA LEU A 381 4.84 15.83 -12.26
C LEU A 381 4.63 17.25 -12.81
N LYS A 382 5.14 17.55 -14.02
CA LYS A 382 5.04 18.86 -14.69
C LYS A 382 5.49 20.06 -13.82
N ILE A 383 6.45 19.85 -12.92
CA ILE A 383 7.00 20.94 -12.10
C ILE A 383 8.05 21.68 -12.94
N THR A 384 7.70 22.90 -13.36
CA THR A 384 8.49 23.72 -14.31
C THR A 384 8.73 25.15 -13.82
N THR A 385 8.18 25.50 -12.66
CA THR A 385 8.32 26.83 -12.06
C THR A 385 9.76 27.09 -11.62
N LEU A 386 10.22 28.34 -11.75
CA LEU A 386 11.57 28.72 -11.30
C LEU A 386 11.73 28.63 -9.77
N SER A 387 10.63 28.83 -9.04
CA SER A 387 10.53 28.65 -7.59
C SER A 387 9.66 27.43 -7.28
N ILE A 388 10.11 26.59 -6.36
CA ILE A 388 9.43 25.37 -5.93
C ILE A 388 9.11 25.44 -4.43
N SER A 389 7.92 24.97 -4.07
CA SER A 389 7.46 24.91 -2.68
C SER A 389 8.00 23.68 -1.94
N PRO A 390 8.03 23.66 -0.59
CA PRO A 390 8.35 22.45 0.16
C PRO A 390 7.44 21.26 -0.18
N ALA A 391 6.15 21.51 -0.42
CA ALA A 391 5.22 20.47 -0.84
C ALA A 391 5.57 19.86 -2.20
N GLU A 392 5.95 20.68 -3.19
CA GLU A 392 6.40 20.21 -4.50
C GLU A 392 7.75 19.49 -4.41
N CYS A 393 8.70 19.99 -3.61
CA CYS A 393 9.96 19.32 -3.33
C CYS A 393 9.73 17.90 -2.78
N GLN A 394 8.85 17.78 -1.78
CA GLN A 394 8.47 16.51 -1.21
C GLN A 394 7.80 15.60 -2.25
N ALA A 395 6.88 16.10 -3.07
CA ALA A 395 6.21 15.30 -4.08
C ALA A 395 7.19 14.73 -5.13
N VAL A 396 8.11 15.55 -5.64
CA VAL A 396 9.13 15.09 -6.61
C VAL A 396 10.06 14.08 -5.98
N TRP A 397 10.57 14.37 -4.78
CA TRP A 397 11.49 13.46 -4.11
C TRP A 397 10.82 12.13 -3.75
N PHE A 398 9.53 12.17 -3.38
CA PHE A 398 8.74 10.96 -3.14
C PHE A 398 8.55 10.17 -4.44
N HIS A 399 8.15 10.83 -5.54
CA HIS A 399 7.96 10.18 -6.83
C HIS A 399 9.25 9.52 -7.36
N PHE A 400 10.38 10.22 -7.25
CA PHE A 400 11.70 9.68 -7.59
C PHE A 400 12.02 8.42 -6.78
N ASN A 401 11.91 8.49 -5.45
CA ASN A 401 12.30 7.41 -4.54
C ASN A 401 11.29 6.26 -4.44
N LYS A 402 10.06 6.43 -4.89
CA LYS A 402 8.99 5.43 -4.76
C LYS A 402 8.48 4.93 -6.10
N SER A 403 8.93 5.49 -7.21
CA SER A 403 8.57 5.01 -8.55
C SER A 403 9.76 4.97 -9.49
N VAL A 404 10.35 6.12 -9.84
CA VAL A 404 11.29 6.22 -10.96
C VAL A 404 12.60 5.45 -10.68
N LEU A 405 13.24 5.68 -9.54
CA LEU A 405 14.47 4.97 -9.18
C LEU A 405 14.22 3.47 -8.89
N PRO A 406 13.20 3.07 -8.10
CA PRO A 406 12.88 1.64 -7.94
C PRO A 406 12.63 0.90 -9.26
N GLU A 407 11.85 1.48 -10.20
CA GLU A 407 11.60 0.87 -11.51
C GLU A 407 12.90 0.67 -12.29
N TYR A 408 13.79 1.68 -12.27
CA TYR A 408 15.10 1.58 -12.91
C TYR A 408 15.93 0.43 -12.32
N LEU A 409 16.04 0.37 -10.98
CA LEU A 409 16.82 -0.66 -10.28
C LEU A 409 16.28 -2.07 -10.53
N ILE A 410 14.95 -2.25 -10.49
CA ILE A 410 14.29 -3.52 -10.78
C ILE A 410 14.56 -3.94 -12.24
N THR A 411 14.50 -2.99 -13.17
CA THR A 411 14.77 -3.24 -14.59
C THR A 411 16.22 -3.67 -14.85
N GLN A 412 17.18 -3.01 -14.20
CA GLN A 412 18.61 -3.33 -14.38
C GLN A 412 18.99 -4.66 -13.72
N LEU A 413 18.51 -4.92 -12.50
CA LEU A 413 18.91 -6.09 -11.73
C LEU A 413 18.09 -7.35 -12.04
N LYS A 414 16.87 -7.19 -12.57
CA LYS A 414 15.93 -8.28 -12.91
C LYS A 414 15.81 -9.34 -11.80
N PRO A 415 15.49 -8.93 -10.55
CA PRO A 415 15.41 -9.86 -9.43
C PRO A 415 14.23 -10.81 -9.59
N ARG A 416 14.24 -11.93 -8.86
CA ARG A 416 13.07 -12.80 -8.72
C ARG A 416 12.06 -12.24 -7.72
N GLY A 417 12.56 -11.55 -6.70
CA GLY A 417 11.79 -11.03 -5.60
C GLY A 417 12.15 -9.59 -5.25
N ILE A 418 11.17 -8.85 -4.74
CA ILE A 418 11.38 -7.53 -4.14
C ILE A 418 10.56 -7.41 -2.85
N ASN A 419 10.96 -6.49 -1.97
CA ASN A 419 10.09 -6.00 -0.91
C ASN A 419 10.37 -4.53 -0.58
N PHE A 420 9.33 -3.77 -0.27
CA PHE A 420 9.42 -2.44 0.33
C PHE A 420 9.16 -2.54 1.82
N THR A 421 10.14 -2.18 2.66
CA THR A 421 10.06 -2.50 4.08
C THR A 421 10.55 -1.40 5.00
N CYS A 422 9.75 -1.14 6.02
CA CYS A 422 10.13 -0.42 7.23
C CYS A 422 10.08 -1.41 8.39
N LYS A 423 9.95 -0.96 9.65
CA LYS A 423 9.87 -1.86 10.83
C LYS A 423 8.89 -3.02 10.61
N ASP A 424 7.68 -2.69 10.18
CA ASP A 424 6.61 -3.65 9.96
C ASP A 424 6.14 -3.70 8.50
N ALA A 425 6.79 -3.01 7.54
CA ALA A 425 6.31 -2.93 6.15
C ALA A 425 4.80 -2.60 6.00
N ILE A 426 4.29 -1.67 6.83
CA ILE A 426 2.89 -1.21 6.80
C ILE A 426 2.76 0.26 6.40
N ASP A 427 3.40 1.18 7.13
CA ASP A 427 3.21 2.62 6.91
C ASP A 427 4.08 3.06 5.72
N ARG A 428 5.36 3.38 5.96
CA ARG A 428 6.35 3.69 4.91
C ARG A 428 6.41 2.62 3.81
N GLY A 429 6.48 1.34 4.20
CA GLY A 429 6.56 0.21 3.27
C GLY A 429 5.29 -0.03 2.46
N GLY A 430 4.11 0.09 3.08
CA GLY A 430 2.84 -0.06 2.37
C GLY A 430 2.59 1.09 1.40
N VAL A 431 2.94 2.32 1.80
CA VAL A 431 2.86 3.50 0.94
C VAL A 431 3.81 3.41 -0.26
N ALA A 432 5.06 2.99 -0.06
CA ALA A 432 6.02 2.80 -1.14
C ALA A 432 5.53 1.75 -2.16
N SER A 433 5.06 0.60 -1.67
CA SER A 433 4.48 -0.47 -2.48
C SER A 433 3.24 0.00 -3.26
N ALA A 434 2.28 0.63 -2.59
CA ALA A 434 1.03 1.09 -3.20
C ALA A 434 1.31 2.13 -4.30
N TYR A 435 2.19 3.09 -4.05
CA TYR A 435 2.53 4.12 -5.02
C TYR A 435 3.33 3.58 -6.22
N TYR A 436 4.35 2.76 -5.97
CA TYR A 436 5.14 2.12 -7.05
C TYR A 436 4.24 1.37 -8.02
N ASN A 437 3.38 0.49 -7.49
CA ASN A 437 2.49 -0.33 -8.30
C ASN A 437 1.37 0.49 -8.94
N LEU A 438 0.86 1.56 -8.31
CA LEU A 438 -0.09 2.49 -8.92
C LEU A 438 0.51 3.11 -10.20
N ILE A 439 1.66 3.76 -10.08
CA ILE A 439 2.32 4.43 -11.22
C ILE A 439 2.72 3.42 -12.30
N LYS A 440 3.22 2.25 -11.92
CA LYS A 440 3.57 1.19 -12.88
C LYS A 440 2.33 0.70 -13.64
N SER A 441 1.24 0.42 -12.95
CA SER A 441 -0.01 -0.05 -13.58
C SER A 441 -0.62 0.98 -14.53
N PHE A 442 -0.49 2.28 -14.23
CA PHE A 442 -1.06 3.37 -15.05
C PHE A 442 -0.35 3.56 -16.40
N LYS A 443 0.81 2.90 -16.58
CA LYS A 443 1.54 2.82 -17.86
C LYS A 443 1.11 1.62 -18.71
N THR A 444 0.14 0.83 -18.25
CA THR A 444 -0.38 -0.36 -18.94
C THR A 444 -1.85 -0.19 -19.32
N ASP A 445 -2.37 -1.09 -20.14
CA ASP A 445 -3.80 -1.13 -20.53
C ASP A 445 -4.74 -1.62 -19.40
N SER A 446 -4.14 -2.16 -18.32
CA SER A 446 -4.83 -2.68 -17.14
C SER A 446 -4.40 -1.90 -15.89
N PRO A 447 -4.77 -0.61 -15.78
CA PRO A 447 -4.44 0.19 -14.60
C PRO A 447 -5.13 -0.38 -13.35
N MET A 448 -4.47 -0.22 -12.21
CA MET A 448 -4.96 -0.71 -10.91
C MET A 448 -6.29 -0.05 -10.54
N SER A 449 -7.22 -0.84 -9.99
CA SER A 449 -8.49 -0.34 -9.44
C SER A 449 -8.30 0.39 -8.10
N ARG A 450 -9.32 1.15 -7.70
CA ARG A 450 -9.36 1.82 -6.39
C ARG A 450 -9.24 0.82 -5.25
N GLU A 451 -10.03 -0.25 -5.31
CA GLU A 451 -10.10 -1.28 -4.27
C GLU A 451 -8.73 -1.93 -4.09
N LYS A 452 -8.06 -2.23 -5.20
CA LYS A 452 -6.72 -2.82 -5.14
C LYS A 452 -5.68 -1.85 -4.58
N PHE A 453 -5.77 -0.57 -4.91
CA PHE A 453 -4.91 0.46 -4.34
C PHE A 453 -5.14 0.61 -2.82
N GLU A 454 -6.40 0.68 -2.37
CA GLU A 454 -6.78 0.79 -0.96
C GLU A 454 -6.45 -0.48 -0.15
N GLU A 455 -6.60 -1.68 -0.73
CA GLU A 455 -6.11 -2.94 -0.16
C GLU A 455 -4.61 -2.83 0.14
N ASN A 456 -3.83 -2.39 -0.85
CA ASN A 456 -2.38 -2.31 -0.72
C ASN A 456 -1.95 -1.27 0.31
N LEU A 457 -2.72 -0.19 0.45
CA LEU A 457 -2.45 0.93 1.35
C LEU A 457 -2.84 0.64 2.82
N HIS A 458 -3.96 -0.05 3.06
CA HIS A 458 -4.56 -0.16 4.39
C HIS A 458 -4.52 -1.57 4.99
N ALA A 459 -4.62 -2.63 4.19
CA ALA A 459 -4.80 -4.00 4.72
C ALA A 459 -3.62 -4.43 5.60
N ALA A 460 -2.39 -4.07 5.22
CA ALA A 460 -1.21 -4.43 6.01
C ALA A 460 -1.20 -3.75 7.40
N ALA A 461 -1.55 -2.47 7.48
CA ALA A 461 -1.65 -1.74 8.74
C ALA A 461 -2.76 -2.31 9.63
N ALA A 462 -3.90 -2.65 9.04
CA ALA A 462 -5.02 -3.31 9.73
C ALA A 462 -4.61 -4.68 10.28
N MET A 463 -3.95 -5.50 9.45
CA MET A 463 -3.49 -6.84 9.83
C MET A 463 -2.51 -6.81 11.01
N VAL A 464 -1.58 -5.85 11.02
CA VAL A 464 -0.41 -5.88 11.93
C VAL A 464 -0.62 -5.01 13.16
N LYS A 465 -1.32 -3.89 13.05
CA LYS A 465 -1.54 -2.92 14.13
C LYS A 465 -3.02 -2.66 14.46
N GLY A 466 -3.95 -3.27 13.72
CA GLY A 466 -5.39 -3.10 13.97
C GLY A 466 -5.87 -1.68 13.70
N ARG A 467 -5.22 -0.96 12.77
CA ARG A 467 -5.56 0.43 12.42
C ARG A 467 -5.37 0.70 10.92
N GLY A 468 -5.92 1.81 10.44
CA GLY A 468 -5.59 2.32 9.10
C GLY A 468 -4.17 2.89 9.01
N LEU A 469 -3.83 3.42 7.84
CA LEU A 469 -2.57 4.12 7.61
C LEU A 469 -2.49 5.40 8.47
N ASN A 470 -1.30 5.70 8.99
CA ASN A 470 -1.05 6.88 9.83
C ASN A 470 -0.83 8.16 8.98
N HIS A 471 -0.01 9.10 9.47
CA HIS A 471 0.34 10.36 8.78
C HIS A 471 0.95 10.16 7.39
N GLN A 472 1.49 8.99 7.09
CA GLN A 472 2.03 8.64 5.77
C GLN A 472 0.97 8.74 4.65
N LEU A 473 -0.33 8.73 4.99
CA LEU A 473 -1.41 9.04 4.05
C LEU A 473 -1.28 10.45 3.43
N ASN A 474 -0.80 11.43 4.21
CA ASN A 474 -0.64 12.80 3.72
C ASN A 474 0.52 12.92 2.70
N LEU A 475 1.59 12.15 2.87
CA LEU A 475 2.75 12.16 1.96
C LEU A 475 2.38 11.57 0.59
N ILE A 476 1.74 10.40 0.59
CA ILE A 476 1.27 9.79 -0.66
C ILE A 476 0.18 10.65 -1.30
N TRP A 477 -0.71 11.24 -0.50
CA TRP A 477 -1.72 12.18 -1.00
C TRP A 477 -1.08 13.37 -1.71
N ASN A 478 -0.07 14.00 -1.12
CA ASN A 478 0.61 15.16 -1.71
C ASN A 478 1.22 14.83 -3.08
N THR A 479 1.81 13.63 -3.20
CA THR A 479 2.38 13.19 -4.47
C THR A 479 1.30 12.80 -5.49
N ILE A 480 0.20 12.18 -5.04
CA ILE A 480 -0.94 11.87 -5.90
C ILE A 480 -1.61 13.17 -6.39
N ASP A 481 -1.76 14.19 -5.55
CA ASP A 481 -2.24 15.50 -5.96
C ASP A 481 -1.37 16.05 -7.10
N ALA A 482 -0.05 16.15 -6.90
CA ALA A 482 0.88 16.60 -7.94
C ALA A 482 0.75 15.76 -9.23
N TYR A 483 0.67 14.44 -9.12
CA TYR A 483 0.53 13.54 -10.27
C TYR A 483 -0.79 13.72 -11.02
N VAL A 484 -1.92 13.82 -10.31
CA VAL A 484 -3.24 14.04 -10.90
C VAL A 484 -3.27 15.38 -11.62
N ASN A 485 -2.72 16.43 -11.01
CA ASN A 485 -2.64 17.75 -11.64
C ASN A 485 -1.81 17.70 -12.93
N ALA A 486 -0.68 17.01 -12.90
CA ALA A 486 0.18 16.85 -14.06
C ALA A 486 -0.48 16.04 -15.19
N ASN A 487 -1.28 15.04 -14.85
CA ASN A 487 -1.81 14.06 -15.80
C ASN A 487 -3.34 14.11 -15.93
N TYR A 488 -3.95 15.25 -15.58
CA TYR A 488 -5.40 15.39 -15.43
C TYR A 488 -6.17 14.92 -16.67
N GLN A 489 -5.76 15.38 -17.86
CA GLN A 489 -6.44 15.05 -19.12
C GLN A 489 -6.36 13.55 -19.45
N ASP A 490 -5.20 12.90 -19.24
CA ASP A 490 -5.07 11.44 -19.43
C ASP A 490 -6.00 10.67 -18.47
N ILE A 491 -6.08 11.12 -17.21
CA ILE A 491 -6.90 10.48 -16.20
C ILE A 491 -8.40 10.67 -16.50
N VAL A 492 -8.83 11.85 -16.94
CA VAL A 492 -10.23 12.13 -17.29
C VAL A 492 -10.69 11.33 -18.49
N LEU A 493 -9.83 11.19 -19.51
CA LEU A 493 -10.14 10.45 -20.73
C LEU A 493 -10.12 8.93 -20.53
N ASN A 494 -9.56 8.43 -19.43
CA ASN A 494 -9.51 7.00 -19.12
C ASN A 494 -10.43 6.64 -17.94
N PRO A 495 -11.60 6.02 -18.19
CA PRO A 495 -12.55 5.64 -17.14
C PRO A 495 -11.96 4.75 -16.04
N ARG A 496 -10.96 3.92 -16.36
CA ARG A 496 -10.30 3.04 -15.38
C ARG A 496 -9.30 3.77 -14.47
N LYS A 497 -8.84 4.96 -14.85
CA LYS A 497 -7.95 5.81 -14.03
C LYS A 497 -8.72 6.88 -13.25
N TYR A 498 -9.92 7.25 -13.72
CA TYR A 498 -10.71 8.36 -13.23
C TYR A 498 -10.96 8.37 -11.71
N TRP A 499 -11.07 7.18 -11.10
CA TRP A 499 -11.28 7.03 -9.65
C TRP A 499 -10.20 7.75 -8.81
N LEU A 500 -8.98 7.93 -9.35
CA LEU A 500 -7.88 8.55 -8.63
C LEU A 500 -8.15 10.02 -8.28
N ILE A 501 -8.92 10.74 -9.12
CA ILE A 501 -9.35 12.12 -8.85
C ILE A 501 -10.24 12.14 -7.60
N GLN A 502 -11.26 11.28 -7.57
CA GLN A 502 -12.15 11.18 -6.40
C GLN A 502 -11.38 10.72 -5.16
N TRP A 503 -10.45 9.77 -5.29
CA TRP A 503 -9.63 9.33 -4.16
C TRP A 503 -8.80 10.50 -3.59
N ARG A 504 -8.17 11.32 -4.44
CA ARG A 504 -7.45 12.55 -4.05
C ARG A 504 -8.39 13.49 -3.29
N ASP A 505 -9.57 13.76 -3.83
CA ASP A 505 -10.51 14.72 -3.25
C ASP A 505 -11.01 14.23 -1.87
N LEU A 506 -11.34 12.93 -1.75
CA LEU A 506 -11.85 12.33 -0.51
C LEU A 506 -10.80 12.17 0.60
N ASN A 507 -9.51 12.15 0.27
CA ASN A 507 -8.42 12.00 1.22
C ASN A 507 -7.66 13.31 1.51
N CYS A 508 -8.20 14.46 1.08
CA CYS A 508 -7.53 15.75 1.19
C CYS A 508 -7.19 16.17 2.65
N PRO A 509 -5.91 16.39 2.99
CA PRO A 509 -5.49 16.96 4.25
C PRO A 509 -6.12 18.33 4.48
N HIS A 510 -6.44 18.66 5.74
CA HIS A 510 -7.23 19.85 6.07
C HIS A 510 -6.59 21.13 5.54
N GLU A 511 -5.27 21.20 5.66
CA GLU A 511 -4.45 22.34 5.27
C GLU A 511 -4.44 22.57 3.74
N ARG A 512 -4.83 21.58 2.94
CA ARG A 512 -4.78 21.62 1.47
C ARG A 512 -6.15 21.80 0.81
N VAL A 513 -7.22 21.77 1.60
CA VAL A 513 -8.60 21.78 1.10
C VAL A 513 -8.92 23.04 0.30
N SER A 514 -8.53 24.22 0.78
CA SER A 514 -8.89 25.48 0.11
C SER A 514 -8.33 25.56 -1.32
N GLY A 515 -7.05 25.20 -1.48
CA GLY A 515 -6.38 25.19 -2.79
C GLY A 515 -6.97 24.13 -3.73
N LEU A 516 -7.23 22.92 -3.22
CA LEU A 516 -7.83 21.86 -4.02
C LEU A 516 -9.28 22.17 -4.40
N LEU A 517 -10.09 22.71 -3.49
CA LEU A 517 -11.50 23.04 -3.74
C LEU A 517 -11.64 24.02 -4.90
N ALA A 518 -10.88 25.12 -4.89
CA ALA A 518 -10.93 26.11 -5.96
C ALA A 518 -10.62 25.50 -7.34
N ARG A 519 -9.60 24.64 -7.41
CA ARG A 519 -9.25 23.92 -8.62
C ARG A 519 -10.34 22.94 -9.03
N ARG A 520 -10.83 22.12 -8.10
CA ARG A 520 -11.79 21.06 -8.41
C ARG A 520 -13.13 21.61 -8.90
N ILE A 521 -13.58 22.74 -8.37
CA ILE A 521 -14.77 23.43 -8.87
C ILE A 521 -14.61 23.75 -10.36
N GLN A 522 -13.49 24.35 -10.74
CA GLN A 522 -13.22 24.73 -12.12
C GLN A 522 -13.14 23.49 -13.02
N GLU A 523 -12.36 22.48 -12.60
CA GLU A 523 -12.24 21.20 -13.29
C GLU A 523 -13.61 20.54 -13.52
N SER A 524 -14.46 20.47 -12.49
CA SER A 524 -15.80 19.87 -12.57
C SER A 524 -16.73 20.65 -13.50
N ILE A 525 -16.70 21.99 -13.46
CA ILE A 525 -17.50 22.83 -14.37
C ILE A 525 -17.08 22.59 -15.82
N ASP A 526 -15.79 22.53 -16.09
CA ASP A 526 -15.26 22.32 -17.45
C ASP A 526 -15.62 20.93 -17.99
N GLU A 527 -15.56 19.89 -17.14
CA GLU A 527 -16.03 18.55 -17.49
C GLU A 527 -17.54 18.51 -17.81
N LEU A 528 -18.38 19.15 -17.00
CA LEU A 528 -19.83 19.19 -17.26
C LEU A 528 -20.16 19.98 -18.55
N LYS A 529 -19.44 21.07 -18.81
CA LYS A 529 -19.57 21.82 -20.07
C LYS A 529 -19.15 20.99 -21.29
N ALA A 530 -18.07 20.22 -21.17
CA ALA A 530 -17.66 19.31 -22.24
C ALA A 530 -18.70 18.22 -22.50
N LEU A 531 -19.31 17.65 -21.44
CA LEU A 531 -20.41 16.70 -21.56
C LEU A 531 -21.67 17.34 -22.17
N LYS A 532 -21.93 18.62 -21.91
CA LYS A 532 -23.05 19.34 -22.54
C LYS A 532 -22.89 19.46 -24.05
N GLN A 533 -21.65 19.58 -24.53
CA GLN A 533 -21.35 19.59 -25.97
C GLN A 533 -21.42 18.21 -26.62
N GLN A 534 -21.32 17.13 -25.81
CA GLN A 534 -21.28 15.75 -26.26
C GLN A 534 -22.14 14.86 -25.34
N PRO A 535 -23.48 15.07 -25.29
CA PRO A 535 -24.36 14.37 -24.36
C PRO A 535 -24.36 12.85 -24.54
N GLU A 536 -24.04 12.36 -25.73
CA GLU A 536 -23.90 10.94 -26.07
C GLU A 536 -22.78 10.23 -25.29
N LYS A 537 -21.85 10.98 -24.68
CA LYS A 537 -20.79 10.43 -23.83
C LYS A 537 -21.24 10.19 -22.39
N LEU A 538 -22.45 10.58 -22.02
CA LEU A 538 -23.00 10.22 -20.72
C LEU A 538 -23.20 8.70 -20.65
N PHE A 539 -22.79 8.11 -19.53
CA PHE A 539 -22.89 6.66 -19.31
C PHE A 539 -24.33 6.15 -19.36
N ILE A 540 -25.30 7.04 -19.11
CA ILE A 540 -26.72 6.76 -19.21
C ILE A 540 -27.37 7.83 -20.08
N GLY A 541 -28.20 7.39 -21.03
CA GLY A 541 -29.06 8.29 -21.80
C GLY A 541 -30.15 8.86 -20.90
N PHE A 542 -30.04 10.13 -20.56
CA PHE A 542 -31.09 10.84 -19.85
C PHE A 542 -32.14 11.38 -20.83
N ASN A 543 -33.40 11.45 -20.42
CA ASN A 543 -34.45 12.07 -21.24
C ASN A 543 -34.18 13.56 -21.51
N LYS A 544 -33.52 14.23 -20.55
CA LYS A 544 -33.16 15.66 -20.60
C LYS A 544 -31.73 15.86 -20.07
N PRO A 545 -30.69 15.46 -20.82
CA PRO A 545 -29.32 15.49 -20.34
C PRO A 545 -28.85 16.92 -20.05
N GLU A 546 -29.30 17.91 -20.83
CA GLU A 546 -28.95 19.32 -20.62
C GLU A 546 -29.46 19.85 -19.28
N GLU A 547 -30.67 19.49 -18.85
CA GLU A 547 -31.26 19.94 -17.59
C GLU A 547 -30.45 19.41 -16.38
N ILE A 548 -30.01 18.15 -16.45
CA ILE A 548 -29.19 17.52 -15.41
C ILE A 548 -27.80 18.18 -15.33
N LEU A 549 -27.19 18.43 -16.48
CA LEU A 549 -25.90 19.10 -16.56
C LEU A 549 -25.97 20.53 -16.03
N ASP A 550 -27.04 21.26 -16.35
CA ASP A 550 -27.27 22.63 -15.87
C ASP A 550 -27.51 22.66 -14.36
N LYS A 551 -28.26 21.70 -13.79
CA LYS A 551 -28.38 21.52 -12.33
C LYS A 551 -27.01 21.29 -11.68
N GLY A 552 -26.18 20.42 -12.28
CA GLY A 552 -24.81 20.17 -11.83
C GLY A 552 -23.95 21.43 -11.81
N ILE A 553 -23.95 22.19 -12.91
CA ILE A 553 -23.20 23.46 -13.03
C ILE A 553 -23.70 24.48 -12.00
N ALA A 554 -25.02 24.63 -11.82
CA ALA A 554 -25.59 25.55 -10.84
C ALA A 554 -25.16 25.22 -9.40
N ILE A 555 -25.09 23.94 -9.03
CA ILE A 555 -24.57 23.51 -7.73
C ILE A 555 -23.10 23.94 -7.57
N LEU A 556 -22.27 23.72 -8.60
CA LEU A 556 -20.84 24.06 -8.56
C LEU A 556 -20.61 25.58 -8.50
N ASP A 557 -21.39 26.38 -9.22
CA ASP A 557 -21.32 27.85 -9.16
C ASP A 557 -21.73 28.37 -7.77
N ASN A 558 -22.75 27.77 -7.14
CA ASN A 558 -23.10 28.08 -5.75
C ASN A 558 -21.98 27.73 -4.77
N ILE A 559 -21.30 26.60 -4.96
CA ILE A 559 -20.12 26.22 -4.17
C ILE A 559 -18.97 27.20 -4.40
N LYS A 560 -18.76 27.66 -5.63
CA LYS A 560 -17.74 28.68 -5.98
C LYS A 560 -17.95 29.98 -5.22
N ILE A 561 -19.19 30.48 -5.21
CA ILE A 561 -19.58 31.66 -4.43
C ILE A 561 -19.28 31.42 -2.94
N GLN A 562 -19.63 30.23 -2.43
CA GLN A 562 -19.38 29.89 -1.03
C GLN A 562 -17.89 29.80 -0.66
N ALA A 563 -17.08 29.19 -1.51
CA ALA A 563 -15.64 29.07 -1.30
C ALA A 563 -14.98 30.46 -1.22
N ASN A 564 -15.37 31.39 -2.09
CA ASN A 564 -14.82 32.75 -2.15
C ASN A 564 -15.16 33.60 -0.92
N ILE A 565 -16.28 33.34 -0.25
CA ILE A 565 -16.68 34.07 0.98
C ILE A 565 -15.93 33.55 2.22
N GLY A 566 -15.25 32.40 2.15
CA GLY A 566 -14.42 31.88 3.24
C GLY A 566 -15.21 31.28 4.41
N PHE A 567 -16.21 30.44 4.13
CA PHE A 567 -17.01 29.77 5.14
C PHE A 567 -16.31 28.61 5.85
N SER A 568 -16.84 28.24 7.02
CA SER A 568 -16.54 26.96 7.65
C SER A 568 -17.17 25.80 6.84
N GLY A 569 -16.44 24.67 6.72
CA GLY A 569 -16.93 23.47 6.03
C GLY A 569 -16.40 23.26 4.60
N GLN A 570 -15.27 23.84 4.21
CA GLN A 570 -14.68 23.63 2.87
C GLN A 570 -14.48 22.15 2.48
N ARG A 571 -14.24 21.26 3.46
CA ARG A 571 -14.15 19.81 3.22
C ARG A 571 -15.46 19.20 2.74
N LEU A 572 -16.57 19.68 3.29
CA LEU A 572 -17.90 19.28 2.87
C LEU A 572 -18.17 19.78 1.46
N LEU A 573 -17.79 21.03 1.16
CA LEU A 573 -17.89 21.59 -0.19
C LEU A 573 -17.04 20.84 -1.23
N LEU A 574 -15.82 20.41 -0.85
CA LEU A 574 -14.97 19.59 -1.70
C LEU A 574 -15.60 18.22 -1.97
N GLU A 575 -16.13 17.59 -0.93
CA GLU A 575 -16.89 16.34 -1.07
C GLU A 575 -18.09 16.53 -2.01
N THR A 576 -18.87 17.61 -1.86
CA THR A 576 -19.98 17.93 -2.75
C THR A 576 -19.53 18.14 -4.18
N THR A 577 -18.48 18.91 -4.40
CA THR A 577 -17.92 19.16 -5.74
C THR A 577 -17.54 17.84 -6.44
N SER A 578 -16.90 16.92 -5.70
CA SER A 578 -16.51 15.61 -6.23
C SER A 578 -17.73 14.71 -6.48
N ASP A 579 -18.65 14.62 -5.53
CA ASP A 579 -19.78 13.70 -5.59
C ASP A 579 -20.86 14.16 -6.58
N THR A 580 -21.05 15.47 -6.81
CA THR A 580 -21.96 15.99 -7.86
C THR A 580 -21.53 15.44 -9.23
N LEU A 581 -20.24 15.56 -9.56
CA LEU A 581 -19.74 15.09 -10.85
C LEU A 581 -19.74 13.56 -10.94
N SER A 582 -19.39 12.87 -9.85
CA SER A 582 -19.42 11.40 -9.79
C SER A 582 -20.85 10.86 -9.98
N LEU A 583 -21.84 11.51 -9.38
CA LEU A 583 -23.26 11.12 -9.49
C LEU A 583 -23.75 11.27 -10.93
N ILE A 584 -23.46 12.39 -11.59
CA ILE A 584 -23.88 12.65 -12.98
C ILE A 584 -23.21 11.66 -13.95
N LYS A 585 -21.90 11.42 -13.81
CA LYS A 585 -21.16 10.56 -14.76
C LYS A 585 -21.47 9.07 -14.59
N SER A 586 -21.80 8.63 -13.38
CA SER A 586 -22.05 7.22 -13.08
C SER A 586 -22.95 7.07 -11.84
N PRO A 587 -24.27 7.26 -12.00
CA PRO A 587 -25.19 7.14 -10.88
C PRO A 587 -25.33 5.67 -10.44
N SER A 588 -25.48 5.47 -9.13
CA SER A 588 -25.79 4.18 -8.51
C SER A 588 -26.59 4.41 -7.23
N ALA A 589 -27.28 3.39 -6.73
CA ALA A 589 -28.05 3.46 -5.48
C ALA A 589 -27.19 3.99 -4.30
N ASP A 590 -25.97 3.47 -4.15
CA ASP A 590 -25.05 3.91 -3.10
C ASP A 590 -24.64 5.37 -3.24
N ARG A 591 -24.34 5.82 -4.47
CA ARG A 591 -23.96 7.22 -4.73
C ARG A 591 -25.12 8.17 -4.50
N ILE A 592 -26.33 7.77 -4.89
CA ILE A 592 -27.57 8.51 -4.63
C ILE A 592 -27.77 8.65 -3.11
N HIS A 593 -27.68 7.55 -2.35
CA HIS A 593 -27.84 7.57 -0.91
C HIS A 593 -26.79 8.45 -0.21
N ARG A 594 -25.53 8.31 -0.62
CA ARG A 594 -24.43 9.16 -0.15
C ARG A 594 -24.69 10.63 -0.44
N TYR A 595 -25.14 10.96 -1.65
CA TYR A 595 -25.40 12.33 -2.07
C TYR A 595 -26.61 12.95 -1.33
N LYS A 596 -27.66 12.17 -1.01
CA LYS A 596 -28.76 12.60 -0.10
C LYS A 596 -28.22 12.95 1.28
N THR A 597 -27.36 12.11 1.83
CA THR A 597 -26.74 12.35 3.15
C THR A 597 -25.91 13.64 3.11
N LEU A 598 -25.16 13.86 2.04
CA LEU A 598 -24.36 15.05 1.84
C LEU A 598 -25.20 16.32 1.71
N ALA A 599 -26.34 16.26 1.01
CA ALA A 599 -27.30 17.36 0.92
C ALA A 599 -27.84 17.74 2.31
N ASN A 600 -28.16 16.74 3.13
CA ASN A 600 -28.61 16.96 4.51
C ASN A 600 -27.51 17.58 5.40
N ASP A 601 -26.26 17.15 5.24
CA ASP A 601 -25.13 17.70 6.02
C ASP A 601 -24.80 19.15 5.66
N LEU A 602 -25.12 19.59 4.45
CA LEU A 602 -24.95 20.98 4.02
C LEU A 602 -25.98 21.92 4.64
N THR A 603 -27.15 21.40 5.02
CA THR A 603 -28.22 22.17 5.65
C THR A 603 -27.77 22.73 7.00
N VAL A 604 -27.84 24.06 7.15
CA VAL A 604 -27.44 24.71 8.41
C VAL A 604 -28.63 24.73 9.36
N ASN A 605 -28.74 23.67 10.17
CA ASN A 605 -29.73 23.62 11.23
C ASN A 605 -29.42 24.71 12.29
N TYR A 606 -30.39 25.58 12.57
CA TYR A 606 -30.30 26.70 13.52
C TYR A 606 -29.23 27.76 13.19
N PRO A 607 -29.39 28.55 12.11
CA PRO A 607 -28.42 29.54 11.65
C PRO A 607 -28.01 30.56 12.72
N ARG A 608 -28.94 30.92 13.61
CA ARG A 608 -28.71 31.85 14.73
C ARG A 608 -27.66 31.34 15.73
N LEU A 609 -27.56 30.03 15.97
CA LEU A 609 -26.55 29.45 16.85
C LEU A 609 -25.15 29.51 16.22
N TYR A 610 -25.04 29.31 14.90
CA TYR A 610 -23.79 29.47 14.16
C TYR A 610 -23.30 30.92 14.17
N ILE A 611 -24.21 31.88 14.00
CA ILE A 611 -23.91 33.32 14.13
C ILE A 611 -23.35 33.61 15.54
N LEU A 612 -24.05 33.18 16.59
CA LEU A 612 -23.65 33.42 17.98
C LEU A 612 -22.31 32.74 18.33
N ALA A 613 -22.14 31.48 17.95
CA ALA A 613 -20.91 30.72 18.18
C ALA A 613 -19.72 31.32 17.40
N GLY A 614 -19.95 31.78 16.18
CA GLY A 614 -18.93 32.47 15.36
C GLY A 614 -18.49 33.79 15.98
N LEU A 615 -19.43 34.61 16.46
CA LEU A 615 -19.13 35.85 17.17
C LEU A 615 -18.36 35.59 18.46
N LEU A 616 -18.79 34.62 19.27
CA LEU A 616 -18.11 34.25 20.51
C LEU A 616 -16.68 33.75 20.25
N LYS A 617 -16.49 32.91 19.24
CA LYS A 617 -15.17 32.38 18.86
C LYS A 617 -14.26 33.47 18.31
N SER A 618 -14.80 34.41 17.52
CA SER A 618 -14.06 35.58 17.03
C SER A 618 -13.66 36.51 18.16
N PHE A 619 -14.55 36.74 19.13
CA PHE A 619 -14.29 37.55 20.32
C PHE A 619 -13.20 36.92 21.21
N ILE A 620 -13.29 35.61 21.49
CA ILE A 620 -12.25 34.86 22.20
C ILE A 620 -10.92 34.93 21.44
N GLY A 621 -10.97 34.74 20.11
CA GLY A 621 -9.81 34.87 19.24
C GLY A 621 -9.16 36.24 19.31
N SER A 622 -9.96 37.31 19.31
CA SER A 622 -9.48 38.70 19.41
C SER A 622 -8.84 39.00 20.77
N LEU A 623 -9.45 38.52 21.86
CA LEU A 623 -8.92 38.66 23.21
C LEU A 623 -7.58 37.92 23.36
N LEU A 624 -7.51 36.69 22.83
CA LEU A 624 -6.29 35.89 22.80
C LEU A 624 -5.24 36.48 21.85
N PHE A 625 -5.62 37.09 20.73
CA PHE A 625 -4.70 37.69 19.75
C PHE A 625 -3.90 38.83 20.38
N VAL A 626 -4.59 39.70 21.14
CA VAL A 626 -3.97 40.79 21.91
C VAL A 626 -3.05 40.24 23.00
N LEU A 627 -3.48 39.18 23.71
CA LEU A 627 -2.69 38.57 24.79
C LEU A 627 -1.50 37.73 24.31
N THR A 628 -1.57 37.18 23.09
CA THR A 628 -0.57 36.25 22.54
C THR A 628 0.30 36.87 21.43
N LEU A 629 0.26 38.20 21.26
CA LEU A 629 1.03 38.93 20.24
C LEU A 629 0.86 38.34 18.83
N GLY A 630 -0.37 37.97 18.46
CA GLY A 630 -0.70 37.52 17.12
C GLY A 630 -0.85 36.02 16.91
N TYR A 631 -0.46 35.17 17.88
CA TYR A 631 -0.53 33.71 17.73
C TYR A 631 -1.96 33.12 17.65
N ALA A 632 -3.00 33.89 18.00
CA ALA A 632 -4.39 33.43 18.00
C ALA A 632 -5.19 33.75 16.70
N ASP A 633 -4.54 34.19 15.62
CA ASP A 633 -5.18 34.61 14.36
C ASP A 633 -6.10 33.51 13.77
N HIS A 634 -5.66 32.25 13.86
CA HIS A 634 -6.44 31.09 13.40
C HIS A 634 -7.81 30.95 14.11
N THR A 635 -7.88 31.26 15.41
CA THR A 635 -9.12 31.17 16.18
C THR A 635 -10.11 32.24 15.76
N MET A 636 -9.60 33.45 15.49
CA MET A 636 -10.38 34.58 14.99
C MET A 636 -10.91 34.30 13.58
N ALA A 637 -10.04 33.90 12.65
CA ALA A 637 -10.42 33.52 11.28
C ALA A 637 -11.47 32.39 11.27
N SER A 638 -11.31 31.39 12.14
CA SER A 638 -12.29 30.31 12.29
C SER A 638 -13.63 30.80 12.84
N GLY A 639 -13.63 31.75 13.77
CA GLY A 639 -14.86 32.38 14.28
C GLY A 639 -15.63 33.14 13.20
N TRP A 640 -14.93 33.96 12.40
CA TRP A 640 -15.52 34.66 11.26
C TRP A 640 -16.09 33.70 10.21
N ALA A 641 -15.38 32.60 9.92
CA ALA A 641 -15.86 31.57 8.99
C ALA A 641 -17.16 30.91 9.48
N THR A 642 -17.29 30.63 10.79
CA THR A 642 -18.52 30.08 11.40
C THR A 642 -19.67 31.10 11.40
N PHE A 643 -19.39 32.37 11.69
CA PHE A 643 -20.40 33.43 11.64
C PHE A 643 -20.96 33.62 10.23
N ARG A 644 -20.07 33.71 9.24
CA ARG A 644 -20.41 33.79 7.82
C ARG A 644 -21.30 32.60 7.42
N THR A 645 -20.99 31.38 7.88
CA THR A 645 -21.79 30.17 7.61
C THR A 645 -23.23 30.34 8.07
N GLY A 646 -23.46 30.91 9.25
CA GLY A 646 -24.81 31.18 9.74
C GLY A 646 -25.57 32.26 8.94
N LEU A 647 -24.88 33.31 8.47
CA LEU A 647 -25.50 34.34 7.62
C LEU A 647 -25.95 33.82 6.25
N ASN A 648 -25.29 32.78 5.73
CA ASN A 648 -25.55 32.25 4.38
C ASN A 648 -26.38 30.96 4.38
N ALA A 649 -27.11 30.68 5.45
CA ALA A 649 -27.96 29.49 5.54
C ALA A 649 -28.99 29.41 4.39
N LEU A 650 -29.61 30.52 4.00
CA LEU A 650 -30.60 30.55 2.90
C LEU A 650 -30.01 30.11 1.55
N ASN A 651 -28.77 30.50 1.25
CA ASN A 651 -28.09 30.07 0.01
C ASN A 651 -27.77 28.56 0.04
N ARG A 652 -27.49 28.01 1.23
CA ARG A 652 -27.29 26.57 1.41
C ARG A 652 -28.60 25.80 1.28
N ASP A 653 -29.70 26.32 1.80
CA ASP A 653 -31.02 25.69 1.64
C ASP A 653 -31.43 25.61 0.16
N SER A 654 -31.19 26.68 -0.61
CA SER A 654 -31.40 26.67 -2.07
C SER A 654 -30.51 25.65 -2.78
N GLN A 655 -29.22 25.57 -2.43
CA GLN A 655 -28.33 24.55 -2.99
C GLN A 655 -28.81 23.13 -2.65
N THR A 656 -29.19 22.87 -1.40
CA THR A 656 -29.70 21.58 -0.95
C THR A 656 -30.96 21.18 -1.72
N GLN A 657 -31.84 22.14 -2.04
CA GLN A 657 -33.01 21.87 -2.89
C GLN A 657 -32.60 21.40 -4.29
N VAL A 658 -31.69 22.11 -4.96
CA VAL A 658 -31.18 21.70 -6.29
C VAL A 658 -30.49 20.33 -6.24
N MET A 659 -29.76 20.05 -5.16
CA MET A 659 -29.16 18.72 -4.94
C MET A 659 -30.21 17.62 -4.78
N ASN A 660 -31.29 17.88 -4.03
CA ASN A 660 -32.39 16.92 -3.86
C ASN A 660 -33.11 16.65 -5.18
N ASP A 661 -33.35 17.70 -5.98
CA ASP A 661 -33.97 17.57 -7.30
C ASP A 661 -33.10 16.72 -8.24
N LEU A 662 -31.80 17.02 -8.32
CA LEU A 662 -30.83 16.21 -9.08
C LEU A 662 -30.86 14.75 -8.62
N THR A 663 -30.95 14.52 -7.31
CA THR A 663 -30.99 13.17 -6.76
C THR A 663 -32.24 12.41 -7.16
N ASN A 664 -33.39 13.07 -7.19
CA ASN A 664 -34.65 12.47 -7.63
C ASN A 664 -34.57 12.08 -9.10
N ASP A 665 -34.03 12.95 -9.96
CA ASP A 665 -33.81 12.66 -11.39
C ASP A 665 -32.90 11.42 -11.58
N MET A 666 -31.81 11.34 -10.81
CA MET A 666 -30.90 10.19 -10.86
C MET A 666 -31.53 8.90 -10.34
N SER A 667 -32.38 8.99 -9.30
CA SER A 667 -33.08 7.82 -8.74
C SER A 667 -34.02 7.20 -9.76
N GLN A 668 -34.81 8.03 -10.46
CA GLN A 668 -35.68 7.56 -11.54
C GLN A 668 -34.90 6.89 -12.67
N THR A 669 -33.74 7.46 -13.02
CA THR A 669 -32.87 6.93 -14.07
C THR A 669 -32.30 5.55 -13.71
N VAL A 670 -31.85 5.37 -12.47
CA VAL A 670 -31.31 4.07 -12.01
C VAL A 670 -32.39 3.00 -11.97
N LEU A 671 -33.59 3.33 -11.47
CA LEU A 671 -34.73 2.41 -11.45
C LEU A 671 -35.10 1.95 -12.86
N LEU A 672 -35.26 2.88 -13.81
CA LEU A 672 -35.57 2.56 -15.20
C LEU A 672 -34.53 1.61 -15.83
N ARG A 673 -33.25 1.80 -15.51
CA ARG A 673 -32.17 0.93 -16.00
C ARG A 673 -32.26 -0.48 -15.41
N GLU A 674 -32.54 -0.59 -14.12
CA GLU A 674 -32.71 -1.89 -13.46
C GLU A 674 -33.91 -2.64 -14.04
N GLU A 675 -35.03 -1.93 -14.29
CA GLU A 675 -36.21 -2.49 -14.98
C GLU A 675 -35.88 -2.96 -16.40
N LEU A 676 -35.17 -2.15 -17.20
CA LEU A 676 -34.74 -2.53 -18.55
C LEU A 676 -33.79 -3.73 -18.55
N LYS A 677 -32.90 -3.82 -17.57
CA LYS A 677 -31.99 -4.97 -17.42
C LYS A 677 -32.77 -6.24 -17.08
N GLN A 678 -33.74 -6.16 -16.17
CA GLN A 678 -34.61 -7.29 -15.84
C GLN A 678 -35.47 -7.72 -17.05
N LEU A 679 -35.99 -6.78 -17.83
CA LEU A 679 -36.73 -7.08 -19.06
C LEU A 679 -35.83 -7.77 -20.10
N ALA A 680 -34.59 -7.33 -20.26
CA ALA A 680 -33.62 -7.97 -21.15
C ALA A 680 -33.30 -9.41 -20.71
N GLU A 681 -32.99 -9.61 -19.42
CA GLU A 681 -32.73 -10.94 -18.84
C GLU A 681 -33.95 -11.86 -19.00
N ASN A 682 -35.17 -11.35 -18.77
CA ASN A 682 -36.40 -12.12 -18.96
C ASN A 682 -36.66 -12.45 -20.44
N SER A 683 -36.30 -11.56 -21.37
CA SER A 683 -36.44 -11.82 -22.81
C SER A 683 -35.43 -12.83 -23.35
N GLU A 684 -34.20 -12.85 -22.81
CA GLU A 684 -33.19 -13.88 -23.14
C GLU A 684 -33.63 -15.26 -22.62
N VAL A 685 -34.17 -15.33 -21.40
CA VAL A 685 -34.73 -16.57 -20.84
C VAL A 685 -35.95 -17.05 -21.65
N GLN A 686 -36.83 -16.14 -22.08
CA GLN A 686 -37.97 -16.47 -22.93
C GLN A 686 -37.52 -17.01 -24.30
N ALA A 687 -36.48 -16.40 -24.89
CA ALA A 687 -35.90 -16.85 -26.15
C ALA A 687 -35.24 -18.23 -26.04
N GLU A 688 -34.56 -18.56 -24.94
CA GLU A 688 -34.01 -19.89 -24.68
C GLU A 688 -35.12 -20.96 -24.49
N VAL A 689 -36.20 -20.60 -23.80
CA VAL A 689 -37.37 -21.47 -23.61
C VAL A 689 -38.07 -21.74 -24.95
N ASP A 690 -38.29 -20.71 -25.78
CA ASP A 690 -38.91 -20.85 -27.10
C ASP A 690 -38.01 -21.67 -28.06
N HIS A 691 -36.69 -21.59 -27.92
CA HIS A 691 -35.74 -22.41 -28.69
C HIS A 691 -35.77 -23.90 -28.28
N HIS A 692 -36.00 -24.21 -26.99
CA HIS A 692 -36.19 -25.59 -26.51
C HIS A 692 -37.58 -26.14 -26.82
N SER A 693 -38.63 -25.32 -26.78
CA SER A 693 -39.99 -25.74 -27.19
C SER A 693 -40.08 -26.03 -28.69
N SER A 694 -39.35 -25.27 -29.52
CA SER A 694 -39.26 -25.52 -30.97
C SER A 694 -38.43 -26.75 -31.33
N SER A 695 -37.48 -27.15 -30.47
CA SER A 695 -36.64 -28.35 -30.67
C SER A 695 -37.31 -29.64 -30.22
N THR A 696 -38.38 -29.56 -29.41
CA THR A 696 -39.13 -30.72 -28.90
C THR A 696 -40.29 -31.14 -29.81
N LEU A 697 -40.68 -30.29 -30.78
CA LEU A 697 -41.77 -30.55 -31.73
C LEU A 697 -41.34 -31.29 -33.02
N ILE A 698 -40.10 -31.77 -33.13
CA ILE A 698 -39.59 -32.51 -34.31
C ILE A 698 -39.36 -34.02 -34.03
N ILE A 699 -39.77 -34.54 -32.88
CA ILE A 699 -39.75 -36.00 -32.60
C ILE A 699 -41.15 -36.47 -32.24
N GLU A 700 -42.05 -36.46 -33.23
CA GLU A 700 -43.23 -37.34 -33.29
C GLU A 700 -43.80 -37.27 -34.73
N SER A 701 -43.12 -37.97 -35.64
CA SER A 701 -43.66 -38.45 -36.92
C SER A 701 -42.90 -39.70 -37.36
#